data_AF-A0AAP2E2A7-F1
#
_entry.id   AF-A0AAP2E2A7-F1
#
_cell.length_a   1.000
_cell.length_b   1.000
_cell.length_c   1.000
_cell.angle_alpha   90.00
_cell.angle_beta   90.00
_cell.angle_gamma   90.00
#
_symmetry.space_group_name_H-M   'P 1'
#
loop_
_entity.id
_entity.type
_entity.pdbx_description
1 polymer ?
#
loop_
_entity_poly.entity_id
_entity_poly.type
_entity_poly.pdbx_seq_one_letter_code
_entity_poly.pdbx_strand_id
1 'polypeptide(L)'
;MKTLSIVLFILMAHTILAQAPAGFKYQAVIRDVTGEVKANASIVIGLSILQGNTAGSPVYSETHQTTSTETGLINLTVGEGNHRGSNLADIDWQAGPYFLHVTVDGTFFGTSQLLSVPYALYALKAGTIESAAASSDSLWSLYGNAGTTVQNFLGTTDNRPLTIRTNNIPRLRISTRGQLEPLNTGASVFIGEQAGQNDTGNNNQNVFIGYQSGSLNEAGKLNTAIGYMSLYRNKSGGTNTAMGIRTLTSNVTGSYNTALGADALYTNTAGTNNTAVGNNALHFNQTGGGNVAVGVTAMYHTTTGSFNTALGNDALRGVSSGTYNTGIGHQALNNTNSGVGNTALGAGALFSNSGTSFNTATGYRALYSNNSGGSNTAMGYEALYTNTSAAFNSAFGWRALRANSTGQWNAALGALALAANLGSGNTAVGYKALAANTTAVDNTAIGKEALATNVIGKQNTAVGSGALSLLLTGDGNTAVGSQALSRISDGHGNTAIGSNAMFNNQRGRYNTAIGASALSSNINGEDNIAIGLGALRSNTFGTFNVAVGGLDKNTMGERNISIGHAALGSNTTGGGNIGIGPYAAYNVETGGGNTAIGHEALNWNRGSSNTAIGSGAFNDQGLNPVRNSTAIGHGAQVTMSDEMRFGNESVRKIGGQVNWSAVADSRVQSNPQENVPGLAFITRLRPITFQTFDGVNTGFAAQEVLEAANAIGYDFSAIDQPSIERLGDMYSLRYAEFVVPLVKALQEQQAIIDNLTQRIQALEAGTQRKNSQ
;
A
#
# COMPACT_ATOMS: atom_id res chain seq x y z
N MET A 1 -45.52 -89.27 10.49
CA MET A 1 -44.98 -89.99 11.67
C MET A 1 -43.48 -90.04 11.50
N LYS A 2 -42.81 -88.98 11.91
CA LYS A 2 -42.21 -88.86 13.24
C LYS A 2 -41.01 -89.81 13.35
N THR A 3 -39.88 -89.22 12.98
CA THR A 3 -38.48 -89.50 13.31
C THR A 3 -38.28 -89.91 14.78
N LEU A 4 -38.87 -91.06 15.14
CA LEU A 4 -38.67 -91.83 16.36
C LEU A 4 -37.52 -92.84 16.20
N SER A 5 -36.86 -92.86 15.04
CA SER A 5 -35.82 -93.86 14.70
C SER A 5 -34.38 -93.35 14.83
N ILE A 6 -34.16 -92.11 15.27
CA ILE A 6 -32.81 -91.58 15.59
C ILE A 6 -32.58 -91.48 17.11
N VAL A 7 -33.62 -91.66 17.93
CA VAL A 7 -33.51 -91.72 19.41
C VAL A 7 -33.16 -93.13 19.90
N LEU A 8 -33.29 -94.17 19.07
CA LEU A 8 -33.06 -95.56 19.50
C LEU A 8 -31.59 -96.04 19.39
N PHE A 9 -30.67 -95.21 18.90
CA PHE A 9 -29.22 -95.55 18.87
C PHE A 9 -28.41 -94.90 20.03
N ILE A 10 -29.07 -94.15 20.93
CA ILE A 10 -28.42 -93.50 22.08
C ILE A 10 -28.82 -94.15 23.43
N LEU A 11 -29.55 -95.27 23.41
CA LEU A 11 -30.10 -95.90 24.62
C LEU A 11 -29.65 -97.34 24.87
N MET A 12 -28.41 -97.68 24.51
CA MET A 12 -27.71 -98.89 25.00
C MET A 12 -26.21 -98.61 25.19
N ALA A 13 -25.88 -97.89 26.26
CA ALA A 13 -24.55 -97.92 26.87
C ALA A 13 -24.73 -97.98 28.39
N HIS A 14 -25.19 -99.13 28.89
CA HIS A 14 -25.12 -99.43 30.32
C HIS A 14 -23.73 -99.97 30.64
N THR A 15 -22.92 -99.10 31.27
CA THR A 15 -21.95 -99.38 32.33
C THR A 15 -21.31 -100.78 32.33
N ILE A 16 -20.13 -100.87 31.73
CA ILE A 16 -19.14 -101.88 32.09
C ILE A 16 -18.55 -101.44 33.43
N LEU A 17 -18.94 -102.08 34.53
CA LEU A 17 -18.26 -101.94 35.81
C LEU A 17 -16.96 -102.75 35.74
N ALA A 18 -15.85 -102.08 35.41
CA ALA A 18 -14.53 -102.61 35.69
C ALA A 18 -14.30 -102.53 37.20
N GLN A 19 -14.36 -103.67 37.90
CA GLN A 19 -14.06 -103.73 39.32
C GLN A 19 -12.53 -103.70 39.48
N ALA A 20 -11.99 -102.59 39.99
CA ALA A 20 -10.59 -102.53 40.38
C ALA A 20 -10.35 -103.50 41.56
N PRO A 21 -9.29 -104.33 41.54
CA PRO A 21 -8.99 -105.25 42.64
C PRO A 21 -8.79 -104.50 43.96
N ALA A 22 -9.49 -104.89 45.03
CA ALA A 22 -9.46 -104.25 46.34
C ALA A 22 -8.25 -104.71 47.19
N GLY A 23 -7.07 -104.84 46.58
CA GLY A 23 -5.87 -105.34 47.24
C GLY A 23 -4.59 -105.06 46.47
N PHE A 24 -3.44 -105.19 47.13
CA PHE A 24 -2.11 -104.99 46.53
C PHE A 24 -1.20 -106.19 46.75
N LYS A 25 -0.23 -106.41 45.87
CA LYS A 25 0.70 -107.54 45.95
C LYS A 25 1.78 -107.30 47.00
N TYR A 26 2.08 -108.33 47.80
CA TYR A 26 3.19 -108.37 48.74
C TYR A 26 4.03 -109.62 48.50
N GLN A 27 5.33 -109.44 48.35
CA GLN A 27 6.28 -110.52 48.13
C GLN A 27 7.42 -110.39 49.15
N ALA A 28 7.78 -111.50 49.78
CA ALA A 28 8.86 -111.54 50.77
C ALA A 28 9.59 -112.87 50.73
N VAL A 29 10.85 -112.88 51.18
CA VAL A 29 11.62 -114.10 51.41
C VAL A 29 11.70 -114.33 52.91
N ILE A 30 11.19 -115.46 53.38
CA ILE A 30 11.11 -115.80 54.80
C ILE A 30 12.37 -116.53 55.22
N ARG A 31 13.03 -115.99 56.24
CA ARG A 31 14.24 -116.56 56.85
C ARG A 31 13.96 -116.90 58.31
N ASP A 32 14.64 -117.90 58.84
CA ASP A 32 14.61 -118.21 60.26
C ASP A 32 15.46 -117.23 61.09
N VAL A 33 15.48 -117.40 62.40
CA VAL A 33 16.22 -116.54 63.35
C VAL A 33 17.75 -116.61 63.18
N THR A 34 18.26 -117.56 62.40
CA THR A 34 19.69 -117.68 62.07
C THR A 34 20.03 -117.05 60.71
N GLY A 35 19.03 -116.60 59.94
CA GLY A 35 19.19 -115.97 58.63
C GLY A 35 19.08 -116.92 57.44
N GLU A 36 18.88 -118.22 57.68
CA GLU A 36 18.68 -119.24 56.64
C GLU A 36 17.24 -119.22 56.12
N VAL A 37 17.03 -119.56 54.86
CA VAL A 37 15.67 -119.52 54.25
C VAL A 37 14.80 -120.65 54.80
N LYS A 38 13.57 -120.34 55.24
CA LYS A 38 12.56 -121.37 55.57
C LYS A 38 11.98 -121.90 54.26
N ALA A 39 12.62 -122.88 53.65
CA ALA A 39 12.20 -123.49 52.38
C ALA A 39 11.06 -124.51 52.56
N ASN A 40 10.06 -124.51 51.66
CA ASN A 40 8.95 -125.49 51.61
C ASN A 40 8.18 -125.68 52.94
N ALA A 41 8.13 -124.64 53.77
CA ALA A 41 7.52 -124.69 55.09
C ALA A 41 6.13 -124.04 55.08
N SER A 42 5.14 -124.69 55.72
CA SER A 42 3.85 -124.06 55.96
C SER A 42 4.00 -123.00 57.05
N ILE A 43 3.61 -121.77 56.74
CA ILE A 43 3.78 -120.60 57.59
C ILE A 43 2.52 -119.75 57.59
N VAL A 44 2.22 -119.13 58.73
CA VAL A 44 1.14 -118.15 58.88
C VAL A 44 1.73 -116.75 58.88
N ILE A 45 1.35 -115.94 57.90
CA ILE A 45 1.79 -114.54 57.79
C ILE A 45 0.67 -113.63 58.29
N GLY A 46 0.95 -112.84 59.33
CA GLY A 46 0.09 -111.76 59.77
C GLY A 46 0.53 -110.44 59.15
N LEU A 47 -0.40 -109.73 58.52
CA LEU A 47 -0.16 -108.42 57.93
C LEU A 47 -1.11 -107.41 58.59
N SER A 48 -0.55 -106.34 59.15
CA SER A 48 -1.33 -105.26 59.74
C SER A 48 -0.89 -103.91 59.18
N ILE A 49 -1.83 -103.00 58.96
CA ILE A 49 -1.57 -101.64 58.51
C ILE A 49 -1.72 -100.71 59.70
N LEU A 50 -0.64 -100.04 60.08
CA LEU A 50 -0.57 -99.09 61.19
C LEU A 50 -0.64 -97.67 60.64
N GLN A 51 -1.32 -96.76 61.36
CA GLN A 51 -1.42 -95.35 60.99
C GLN A 51 -0.45 -94.48 61.79
N GLY A 52 0.18 -93.51 61.14
CA GLY A 52 0.95 -92.42 61.73
C GLY A 52 2.43 -92.75 61.97
N ASN A 53 2.76 -93.87 62.61
CA ASN A 53 4.14 -94.29 62.88
C ASN A 53 4.28 -95.83 62.96
N THR A 54 5.51 -96.33 63.12
CA THR A 54 5.84 -97.77 63.17
C THR A 54 5.30 -98.51 64.40
N ALA A 55 4.77 -97.81 65.41
CA ALA A 55 4.10 -98.36 66.59
C ALA A 55 2.63 -97.92 66.70
N GLY A 56 2.04 -97.39 65.62
CA GLY A 56 0.65 -96.96 65.58
C GLY A 56 -0.35 -98.10 65.80
N SER A 57 -1.59 -97.78 66.15
CA SER A 57 -2.64 -98.80 66.23
C SER A 57 -2.97 -99.35 64.83
N PRO A 58 -3.22 -100.68 64.69
CA PRO A 58 -3.59 -101.27 63.42
C PRO A 58 -4.99 -100.79 63.02
N VAL A 59 -5.07 -100.14 61.85
CA VAL A 59 -6.35 -99.75 61.22
C VAL A 59 -6.93 -100.89 60.36
N TYR A 60 -6.10 -101.87 60.02
CA TYR A 60 -6.46 -103.09 59.30
C TYR A 60 -5.51 -104.22 59.66
N SER A 61 -6.02 -105.45 59.70
CA SER A 61 -5.18 -106.64 59.91
C SER A 61 -5.80 -107.88 59.27
N GLU A 62 -4.95 -108.70 58.65
CA GLU A 62 -5.32 -109.97 58.04
C GLU A 62 -4.26 -111.05 58.29
N THR A 63 -4.63 -112.30 58.05
CA THR A 63 -3.73 -113.45 58.15
C THR A 63 -3.82 -114.32 56.91
N HIS A 64 -2.68 -114.84 56.47
CA HIS A 64 -2.56 -115.80 55.36
C HIS A 64 -1.84 -117.05 55.84
N GLN A 65 -2.39 -118.22 55.52
CA GLN A 65 -1.68 -119.48 55.66
C GLN A 65 -1.16 -119.88 54.29
N THR A 66 0.16 -119.98 54.14
CA THR A 66 0.81 -120.27 52.85
C THR A 66 2.03 -121.18 53.04
N THR A 67 2.58 -121.71 51.95
CA THR A 67 3.81 -122.51 51.96
C THR A 67 4.88 -121.76 51.19
N SER A 68 6.04 -121.52 51.80
CA SER A 68 7.16 -120.86 51.13
C SER A 68 7.76 -121.75 50.03
N THR A 69 8.36 -121.15 49.00
CA THR A 69 9.08 -121.90 47.96
C THR A 69 10.41 -122.47 48.49
N GLU A 70 11.12 -123.25 47.67
CA GLU A 70 12.48 -123.74 47.96
C GLU A 70 13.50 -122.62 48.23
N THR A 71 13.25 -121.42 47.70
CA THR A 71 14.05 -120.21 47.95
C THR A 71 13.52 -119.34 49.11
N GLY A 72 12.52 -119.81 49.84
CA GLY A 72 11.88 -119.09 50.95
C GLY A 72 10.89 -118.00 50.53
N LEU A 73 10.56 -117.89 49.23
CA LEU A 73 9.71 -116.83 48.69
C LEU A 73 8.22 -117.09 48.99
N ILE A 74 7.49 -116.03 49.32
CA ILE A 74 6.02 -116.00 49.38
C ILE A 74 5.46 -114.89 48.50
N ASN A 75 4.30 -115.15 47.90
CA ASN A 75 3.54 -114.18 47.13
C ASN A 75 2.13 -114.09 47.69
N LEU A 76 1.78 -112.93 48.23
CA LEU A 76 0.50 -112.66 48.86
C LEU A 76 -0.19 -111.48 48.17
N THR A 77 -1.51 -111.41 48.32
CA THR A 77 -2.30 -110.23 47.95
C THR A 77 -2.94 -109.71 49.22
N VAL A 78 -2.48 -108.55 49.66
CA VAL A 78 -2.97 -107.88 50.86
C VAL A 78 -4.39 -107.39 50.58
N GLY A 79 -5.37 -107.78 51.38
CA GLY A 79 -6.80 -107.54 51.15
C GLY A 79 -7.64 -108.80 50.90
N GLU A 80 -7.00 -109.95 50.61
CA GLU A 80 -7.65 -111.24 50.33
C GLU A 80 -7.38 -112.29 51.43
N GLY A 81 -6.77 -111.88 52.55
CA GLY A 81 -6.52 -112.72 53.71
C GLY A 81 -7.71 -112.83 54.65
N ASN A 82 -7.61 -113.72 55.64
CA ASN A 82 -8.65 -113.85 56.65
C ASN A 82 -8.51 -112.68 57.65
N HIS A 83 -9.36 -111.66 57.52
CA HIS A 83 -9.33 -110.46 58.36
C HIS A 83 -10.36 -110.51 59.49
N ARG A 84 -10.08 -109.83 60.61
CA ARG A 84 -11.03 -109.60 61.71
C ARG A 84 -11.18 -108.09 61.92
N GLY A 85 -12.30 -107.51 61.48
CA GLY A 85 -12.59 -106.07 61.60
C GLY A 85 -12.85 -105.39 60.26
N SER A 86 -12.50 -104.11 60.16
CA SER A 86 -12.68 -103.22 58.99
C SER A 86 -12.15 -103.83 57.68
N ASN A 87 -12.77 -103.52 56.54
CA ASN A 87 -12.23 -103.93 55.24
C ASN A 87 -11.07 -103.02 54.81
N LEU A 88 -10.17 -103.51 53.93
CA LEU A 88 -9.06 -102.71 53.41
C LEU A 88 -9.55 -101.44 52.67
N ALA A 89 -10.75 -101.49 52.08
CA ALA A 89 -11.40 -100.36 51.41
C ALA A 89 -11.87 -99.23 52.35
N ASP A 90 -12.00 -99.51 53.65
CA ASP A 90 -12.53 -98.56 54.64
C ASP A 90 -11.43 -97.65 55.23
N ILE A 91 -10.14 -97.92 54.95
CA ILE A 91 -9.00 -97.13 55.43
C ILE A 91 -9.02 -95.73 54.79
N ASP A 92 -8.89 -94.69 55.62
CA ASP A 92 -8.75 -93.30 55.15
C ASP A 92 -7.33 -92.96 54.70
N TRP A 93 -6.96 -93.38 53.49
CA TRP A 93 -5.62 -93.21 52.93
C TRP A 93 -5.10 -91.75 52.87
N GLN A 94 -5.95 -90.73 53.10
CA GLN A 94 -5.54 -89.31 53.11
C GLN A 94 -4.87 -88.89 54.42
N ALA A 95 -5.15 -89.58 55.52
CA ALA A 95 -4.63 -89.28 56.86
C ALA A 95 -3.24 -89.90 57.12
N GLY A 96 -2.40 -89.97 56.08
CA GLY A 96 -1.10 -90.64 56.08
C GLY A 96 -0.13 -90.15 57.17
N PRO A 97 1.04 -90.77 57.35
CA PRO A 97 1.57 -91.96 56.65
C PRO A 97 1.07 -93.30 57.22
N TYR A 98 1.13 -94.37 56.41
CA TYR A 98 0.78 -95.74 56.80
C TYR A 98 1.98 -96.68 56.75
N PHE A 99 1.98 -97.70 57.60
CA PHE A 99 3.06 -98.67 57.75
C PHE A 99 2.53 -100.11 57.71
N LEU A 100 3.21 -101.00 56.99
CA LEU A 100 2.93 -102.43 56.96
C LEU A 100 3.77 -103.14 58.02
N HIS A 101 3.09 -103.69 59.02
CA HIS A 101 3.64 -104.49 60.11
C HIS A 101 3.44 -105.97 59.81
N VAL A 102 4.54 -106.76 59.82
CA VAL A 102 4.55 -108.16 59.37
C VAL A 102 4.93 -109.09 60.51
N THR A 103 4.15 -110.16 60.68
CA THR A 103 4.45 -111.27 61.58
C THR A 103 4.47 -112.60 60.83
N VAL A 104 5.30 -113.54 61.29
CA VAL A 104 5.38 -114.91 60.76
C VAL A 104 5.25 -115.88 61.93
N ASP A 105 4.27 -116.78 61.87
CA ASP A 105 3.94 -117.73 62.94
C ASP A 105 3.77 -117.05 64.31
N GLY A 106 3.25 -115.82 64.33
CA GLY A 106 3.05 -114.99 65.53
C GLY A 106 4.27 -114.18 66.00
N THR A 107 5.43 -114.32 65.36
CA THR A 107 6.67 -113.56 65.68
C THR A 107 6.79 -112.31 64.81
N PHE A 108 7.28 -111.20 65.35
CA PHE A 108 7.46 -109.94 64.62
C PHE A 108 8.70 -109.95 63.71
N PHE A 109 8.54 -109.53 62.44
CA PHE A 109 9.60 -109.54 61.43
C PHE A 109 9.97 -108.16 60.89
N GLY A 110 9.15 -107.13 61.13
CA GLY A 110 9.49 -105.76 60.79
C GLY A 110 8.28 -104.90 60.43
N THR A 111 8.54 -103.60 60.35
CA THR A 111 7.56 -102.61 59.91
C THR A 111 8.18 -101.74 58.84
N SER A 112 7.50 -101.58 57.72
CA SER A 112 7.95 -100.77 56.57
C SER A 112 6.89 -99.74 56.20
N GLN A 113 7.30 -98.55 55.79
CA GLN A 113 6.35 -97.52 55.37
C GLN A 113 5.75 -97.89 54.01
N LEU A 114 4.43 -97.77 53.86
CA LEU A 114 3.75 -97.94 52.59
C LEU A 114 3.92 -96.66 51.77
N LEU A 115 4.71 -96.75 50.70
CA LEU A 115 4.94 -95.66 49.76
C LEU A 115 4.19 -95.95 48.46
N SER A 116 3.19 -95.11 48.18
CA SER A 116 2.57 -94.90 46.86
C SER A 116 1.58 -95.94 46.29
N VAL A 117 1.44 -97.16 46.83
CA VAL A 117 0.53 -98.17 46.24
C VAL A 117 -0.95 -98.08 46.69
N PRO A 118 -1.31 -97.71 47.93
CA PRO A 118 -2.72 -97.67 48.32
C PRO A 118 -3.51 -96.43 47.85
N TYR A 119 -2.84 -95.43 47.27
CA TYR A 119 -3.49 -94.20 46.80
C TYR A 119 -4.43 -94.41 45.61
N ALA A 120 -4.38 -95.57 44.92
CA ALA A 120 -5.34 -95.91 43.88
C ALA A 120 -6.76 -96.19 44.44
N LEU A 121 -6.88 -96.67 45.69
CA LEU A 121 -8.19 -96.85 46.35
C LEU A 121 -8.83 -95.50 46.73
N TYR A 122 -8.03 -94.45 46.91
CA TYR A 122 -8.52 -93.09 47.15
C TYR A 122 -9.15 -92.44 45.91
N ALA A 123 -8.78 -92.88 44.70
CA ALA A 123 -9.44 -92.40 43.46
C ALA A 123 -10.93 -92.78 43.40
N LEU A 124 -11.37 -93.79 44.17
CA LEU A 124 -12.78 -94.20 44.26
C LEU A 124 -13.64 -93.19 45.06
N LYS A 125 -13.07 -92.48 46.05
CA LYS A 125 -13.76 -91.42 46.82
C LYS A 125 -13.72 -90.06 46.13
N ALA A 126 -12.79 -89.82 45.20
CA ALA A 126 -12.72 -88.58 44.43
C ALA A 126 -13.81 -88.47 43.33
N GLY A 127 -14.56 -89.54 43.05
CA GLY A 127 -15.61 -89.58 42.03
C GLY A 127 -16.98 -89.03 42.45
N THR A 128 -17.15 -88.57 43.70
CA THR A 128 -18.40 -88.01 44.22
C THR A 128 -18.13 -86.69 44.94
N ILE A 129 -17.90 -85.62 44.17
CA ILE A 129 -18.20 -84.26 44.64
C ILE A 129 -19.47 -83.82 43.92
N GLU A 130 -20.59 -84.08 44.59
CA GLU A 130 -21.79 -83.27 44.45
C GLU A 130 -21.44 -81.82 44.77
N SER A 131 -22.05 -80.92 43.99
CA SER A 131 -21.91 -79.47 44.04
C SER A 131 -21.84 -78.92 45.48
N ALA A 132 -20.62 -78.64 45.95
CA ALA A 132 -20.41 -77.82 47.12
C ALA A 132 -20.73 -76.37 46.76
N ALA A 133 -21.83 -75.86 47.32
CA ALA A 133 -22.14 -74.45 47.37
C ALA A 133 -20.99 -73.70 48.06
N ALA A 134 -20.14 -73.06 47.28
CA ALA A 134 -19.11 -72.14 47.75
C ALA A 134 -19.55 -70.70 47.49
N SER A 135 -19.87 -70.02 48.61
CA SER A 135 -19.78 -68.59 48.89
C SER A 135 -20.29 -67.58 47.86
N SER A 136 -21.26 -66.79 48.34
CA SER A 136 -21.78 -65.54 47.82
C SER A 136 -20.76 -64.38 47.73
N ASP A 137 -19.54 -64.63 47.25
CA ASP A 137 -18.60 -63.55 46.93
C ASP A 137 -18.54 -63.35 45.41
N SER A 138 -18.95 -62.14 45.04
CA SER A 138 -19.15 -61.62 43.70
C SER A 138 -17.94 -61.75 42.77
N LEU A 139 -17.85 -62.86 42.03
CA LEU A 139 -16.93 -63.00 40.90
C LEU A 139 -17.73 -62.96 39.58
N TRP A 140 -17.30 -62.11 38.64
CA TRP A 140 -17.86 -62.05 37.29
C TRP A 140 -17.64 -63.39 36.56
N SER A 141 -18.72 -64.01 36.07
CA SER A 141 -18.66 -65.14 35.15
C SER A 141 -17.99 -64.73 33.83
N LEU A 142 -16.98 -65.48 33.40
CA LEU A 142 -16.10 -65.21 32.24
C LEU A 142 -16.73 -65.50 30.86
N TYR A 143 -17.96 -66.00 30.80
CA TYR A 143 -18.65 -66.28 29.54
C TYR A 143 -19.76 -65.24 29.32
N GLY A 144 -19.53 -64.25 28.46
CA GLY A 144 -20.62 -63.42 27.93
C GLY A 144 -21.58 -64.31 27.11
N ASN A 145 -22.90 -64.17 27.32
CA ASN A 145 -23.90 -65.17 26.90
C ASN A 145 -24.66 -64.82 25.60
N ALA A 146 -25.13 -65.85 24.88
CA ALA A 146 -26.19 -65.73 23.87
C ALA A 146 -27.57 -65.60 24.56
N GLY A 147 -28.36 -64.56 24.22
CA GLY A 147 -29.72 -64.33 24.73
C GLY A 147 -29.85 -63.34 25.91
N THR A 148 -29.31 -62.12 25.80
CA THR A 148 -29.36 -61.13 26.89
C THR A 148 -30.74 -60.46 27.06
N THR A 149 -31.37 -60.64 28.23
CA THR A 149 -32.52 -59.87 28.75
C THR A 149 -32.06 -58.87 29.82
N VAL A 150 -32.96 -58.08 30.42
CA VAL A 150 -32.68 -57.12 31.53
C VAL A 150 -31.94 -57.71 32.76
N GLN A 151 -31.79 -59.04 32.85
CA GLN A 151 -31.05 -59.72 33.92
C GLN A 151 -29.56 -59.94 33.60
N ASN A 152 -29.15 -59.88 32.32
CA ASN A 152 -27.80 -60.19 31.88
C ASN A 152 -27.08 -58.92 31.40
N PHE A 153 -26.44 -58.19 32.32
CA PHE A 153 -25.78 -56.92 32.02
C PHE A 153 -24.40 -56.79 32.70
N LEU A 154 -23.51 -55.99 32.09
CA LEU A 154 -22.21 -55.62 32.65
C LEU A 154 -22.37 -54.31 33.44
N GLY A 155 -22.70 -54.39 34.73
CA GLY A 155 -22.94 -53.21 35.56
C GLY A 155 -23.38 -53.52 36.99
N THR A 156 -23.98 -52.54 37.65
CA THR A 156 -24.46 -52.58 39.04
C THR A 156 -25.99 -52.41 39.12
N THR A 157 -26.69 -53.17 39.96
CA THR A 157 -28.14 -52.98 40.26
C THR A 157 -28.40 -52.10 41.48
N ASP A 158 -27.38 -51.79 42.27
CA ASP A 158 -27.50 -51.23 43.64
C ASP A 158 -27.26 -49.72 43.73
N ASN A 159 -27.49 -48.97 42.64
CA ASN A 159 -27.21 -47.53 42.55
C ASN A 159 -25.79 -47.15 43.04
N ARG A 160 -24.81 -48.04 42.82
CA ARG A 160 -23.40 -47.76 43.04
C ARG A 160 -22.66 -47.60 41.70
N PRO A 161 -21.55 -46.87 41.65
CA PRO A 161 -20.78 -46.75 40.41
C PRO A 161 -20.10 -48.06 39.97
N LEU A 162 -20.13 -48.38 38.68
CA LEU A 162 -19.28 -49.44 38.12
C LEU A 162 -17.82 -48.93 38.04
N THR A 163 -16.88 -49.61 38.69
CA THR A 163 -15.46 -49.17 38.74
C THR A 163 -14.53 -50.22 38.15
N ILE A 164 -13.73 -49.83 37.17
CA ILE A 164 -12.66 -50.64 36.57
C ILE A 164 -11.33 -50.27 37.22
N ARG A 165 -10.58 -51.29 37.67
CA ARG A 165 -9.30 -51.14 38.39
C ARG A 165 -8.17 -51.85 37.67
N THR A 166 -6.95 -51.35 37.83
CA THR A 166 -5.70 -52.06 37.51
C THR A 166 -4.78 -52.01 38.72
N ASN A 167 -4.21 -53.15 39.14
CA ASN A 167 -3.44 -53.26 40.39
C ASN A 167 -4.16 -52.65 41.62
N ASN A 168 -5.46 -52.89 41.72
CA ASN A 168 -6.36 -52.33 42.74
C ASN A 168 -6.48 -50.79 42.76
N ILE A 169 -5.94 -50.08 41.76
CA ILE A 169 -6.11 -48.64 41.58
C ILE A 169 -7.31 -48.40 40.66
N PRO A 170 -8.33 -47.63 41.07
CA PRO A 170 -9.41 -47.19 40.18
C PRO A 170 -8.87 -46.43 38.96
N ARG A 171 -9.27 -46.84 37.76
CA ARG A 171 -8.86 -46.19 36.51
C ARG A 171 -10.01 -45.57 35.74
N LEU A 172 -11.17 -46.23 35.73
CA LEU A 172 -12.39 -45.73 35.08
C LEU A 172 -13.58 -46.03 35.97
N ARG A 173 -14.50 -45.07 36.09
CA ARG A 173 -15.76 -45.23 36.83
C ARG A 173 -16.93 -44.77 35.98
N ILE A 174 -18.01 -45.57 35.92
CA ILE A 174 -19.32 -45.14 35.44
C ILE A 174 -20.11 -44.68 36.68
N SER A 175 -20.35 -43.37 36.82
CA SER A 175 -21.04 -42.83 37.98
C SER A 175 -22.53 -43.20 38.01
N THR A 176 -23.20 -42.99 39.15
CA THR A 176 -24.66 -43.17 39.27
C THR A 176 -25.46 -42.20 38.40
N ARG A 177 -24.81 -41.17 37.85
CA ARG A 177 -25.37 -40.24 36.86
C ARG A 177 -25.05 -40.63 35.41
N GLY A 178 -24.37 -41.76 35.19
CA GLY A 178 -23.98 -42.23 33.86
C GLY A 178 -22.72 -41.59 33.27
N GLN A 179 -21.91 -40.90 34.07
CA GLN A 179 -20.68 -40.24 33.60
C GLN A 179 -19.53 -41.25 33.49
N LEU A 180 -18.75 -41.16 32.41
CA LEU A 180 -17.46 -41.85 32.29
C LEU A 180 -16.36 -41.01 32.93
N GLU A 181 -15.80 -41.49 34.03
CA GLU A 181 -14.84 -40.76 34.85
C GLU A 181 -13.47 -41.47 34.84
N PRO A 182 -12.49 -40.99 34.05
CA PRO A 182 -11.09 -41.36 34.21
C PRO A 182 -10.60 -40.91 35.59
N LEU A 183 -9.93 -41.81 36.32
CA LEU A 183 -9.45 -41.58 37.67
C LEU A 183 -7.92 -41.72 37.73
N ASN A 184 -7.29 -40.99 38.66
CA ASN A 184 -5.84 -40.97 38.86
C ASN A 184 -5.04 -40.49 37.63
N THR A 185 -5.58 -39.49 36.94
CA THR A 185 -5.01 -38.84 35.73
C THR A 185 -4.76 -37.34 35.95
N GLY A 186 -4.80 -36.84 37.19
CA GLY A 186 -4.63 -35.41 37.45
C GLY A 186 -5.76 -34.54 36.90
N ALA A 187 -7.00 -35.03 36.99
CA ALA A 187 -8.20 -34.43 36.37
C ALA A 187 -8.16 -34.35 34.84
N SER A 188 -7.28 -35.12 34.18
CA SER A 188 -7.20 -35.22 32.72
C SER A 188 -8.06 -36.35 32.14
N VAL A 189 -8.47 -36.22 30.89
CA VAL A 189 -9.21 -37.23 30.12
C VAL A 189 -8.28 -37.81 29.05
N PHE A 190 -7.98 -39.11 29.11
CA PHE A 190 -7.13 -39.79 28.13
C PHE A 190 -7.90 -40.94 27.47
N ILE A 191 -8.07 -40.88 26.14
CA ILE A 191 -8.81 -41.89 25.36
C ILE A 191 -8.03 -42.20 24.08
N GLY A 192 -7.45 -43.40 24.00
CA GLY A 192 -6.65 -43.83 22.85
C GLY A 192 -5.31 -44.43 23.28
N GLU A 193 -4.71 -45.25 22.43
CA GLU A 193 -3.40 -45.84 22.71
C GLU A 193 -2.33 -44.74 22.88
N GLN A 194 -1.58 -44.79 24.00
CA GLN A 194 -0.54 -43.82 24.36
C GLN A 194 -1.00 -42.36 24.52
N ALA A 195 -2.32 -42.11 24.61
CA ALA A 195 -2.81 -40.77 24.94
C ALA A 195 -2.35 -40.35 26.35
N GLY A 196 -1.64 -39.24 26.47
CA GLY A 196 -1.12 -38.73 27.75
C GLY A 196 -0.07 -39.61 28.45
N GLN A 197 0.66 -40.46 27.72
CA GLN A 197 1.56 -41.47 28.30
C GLN A 197 2.60 -40.92 29.29
N ASN A 198 3.21 -39.76 28.99
CA ASN A 198 4.24 -39.13 29.84
C ASN A 198 3.67 -38.04 30.77
N ASP A 199 2.34 -37.90 30.84
CA ASP A 199 1.70 -36.92 31.71
C ASP A 199 2.07 -37.21 33.16
N THR A 200 2.54 -36.19 33.87
CA THR A 200 3.03 -36.33 35.25
C THR A 200 1.93 -36.61 36.29
N GLY A 201 0.65 -36.65 35.89
CA GLY A 201 -0.47 -37.09 36.73
C GLY A 201 -0.83 -36.15 37.89
N ASN A 202 -0.15 -35.01 37.99
CA ASN A 202 -0.52 -33.83 38.77
C ASN A 202 -1.75 -33.14 38.14
N ASN A 203 -2.41 -32.21 38.85
CA ASN A 203 -3.67 -31.55 38.46
C ASN A 203 -3.58 -30.73 37.15
N ASN A 204 -3.33 -31.41 36.04
CA ASN A 204 -3.02 -30.86 34.72
C ASN A 204 -4.27 -30.53 33.94
N GLN A 205 -5.39 -31.23 34.15
CA GLN A 205 -6.67 -30.91 33.51
C GLN A 205 -6.59 -30.92 31.97
N ASN A 206 -5.87 -31.89 31.39
CA ASN A 206 -5.73 -32.07 29.94
C ASN A 206 -6.86 -32.94 29.36
N VAL A 207 -7.18 -32.79 28.07
CA VAL A 207 -8.11 -33.66 27.33
C VAL A 207 -7.39 -34.20 26.10
N PHE A 208 -6.92 -35.45 26.12
CA PHE A 208 -6.24 -36.10 25.01
C PHE A 208 -7.03 -37.29 24.46
N ILE A 209 -7.45 -37.20 23.21
CA ILE A 209 -8.27 -38.21 22.53
C ILE A 209 -7.63 -38.57 21.18
N GLY A 210 -7.32 -39.84 20.95
CA GLY A 210 -6.69 -40.36 19.74
C GLY A 210 -5.34 -41.03 19.99
N TYR A 211 -4.88 -41.83 19.03
CA TYR A 211 -3.58 -42.50 19.08
C TYR A 211 -2.45 -41.48 19.26
N GLN A 212 -1.64 -41.66 20.32
CA GLN A 212 -0.52 -40.81 20.71
C GLN A 212 -0.84 -39.32 20.92
N SER A 213 -2.11 -38.97 21.17
CA SER A 213 -2.50 -37.60 21.51
C SER A 213 -1.84 -37.16 22.84
N GLY A 214 -1.05 -36.08 22.83
CA GLY A 214 -0.32 -35.60 24.01
C GLY A 214 0.66 -36.62 24.63
N SER A 215 1.14 -37.60 23.87
CA SER A 215 1.91 -38.74 24.41
C SER A 215 3.18 -38.33 25.18
N LEU A 216 3.95 -37.36 24.66
CA LEU A 216 5.14 -36.83 25.33
C LEU A 216 4.86 -35.53 26.08
N ASN A 217 3.62 -35.32 26.55
CA ASN A 217 3.29 -34.21 27.43
C ASN A 217 3.85 -34.46 28.83
N GLU A 218 4.86 -33.72 29.29
CA GLU A 218 5.48 -33.94 30.61
C GLU A 218 4.75 -33.13 31.72
N ALA A 219 4.83 -31.80 31.65
CA ALA A 219 4.28 -30.86 32.64
C ALA A 219 3.24 -29.87 32.06
N GLY A 220 2.86 -30.04 30.79
CA GLY A 220 1.86 -29.18 30.14
C GLY A 220 0.47 -29.38 30.75
N LYS A 221 -0.27 -28.28 30.94
CA LYS A 221 -1.58 -28.26 31.61
C LYS A 221 -2.66 -27.55 30.78
N LEU A 222 -3.93 -27.84 31.05
CA LEU A 222 -5.10 -27.21 30.44
C LEU A 222 -5.13 -27.33 28.91
N ASN A 223 -4.55 -28.39 28.36
CA ASN A 223 -4.49 -28.62 26.92
C ASN A 223 -5.65 -29.49 26.45
N THR A 224 -6.21 -29.21 25.28
CA THR A 224 -7.15 -30.08 24.57
C THR A 224 -6.49 -30.57 23.29
N ALA A 225 -6.28 -31.87 23.13
CA ALA A 225 -5.72 -32.49 21.94
C ALA A 225 -6.60 -33.65 21.43
N ILE A 226 -7.20 -33.51 20.25
CA ILE A 226 -8.12 -34.50 19.67
C ILE A 226 -7.66 -34.86 18.25
N GLY A 227 -7.24 -36.10 18.04
CA GLY A 227 -6.78 -36.65 16.77
C GLY A 227 -5.44 -37.36 16.86
N TYR A 228 -5.07 -38.06 15.77
CA TYR A 228 -3.82 -38.81 15.66
C TYR A 228 -2.59 -37.89 15.84
N MET A 229 -1.74 -38.21 16.83
CA MET A 229 -0.53 -37.46 17.18
C MET A 229 -0.76 -35.94 17.37
N SER A 230 -1.96 -35.54 17.80
CA SER A 230 -2.21 -34.14 18.18
C SER A 230 -1.44 -33.80 19.46
N LEU A 231 -0.74 -32.65 19.47
CA LEU A 231 0.08 -32.17 20.59
C LEU A 231 1.16 -33.16 21.09
N TYR A 232 1.71 -33.98 20.19
CA TYR A 232 2.56 -35.13 20.55
C TYR A 232 3.77 -34.81 21.45
N ARG A 233 4.54 -33.73 21.21
CA ARG A 233 5.84 -33.43 21.89
C ARG A 233 5.81 -32.40 23.04
N ASN A 234 4.65 -32.09 23.61
CA ASN A 234 4.46 -30.93 24.51
C ASN A 234 5.11 -31.02 25.91
N LYS A 235 6.39 -30.67 26.04
CA LYS A 235 7.08 -30.73 27.35
C LYS A 235 6.40 -29.94 28.47
N SER A 236 6.15 -28.63 28.28
CA SER A 236 5.60 -27.79 29.36
C SER A 236 4.58 -26.73 28.92
N GLY A 237 4.19 -26.72 27.63
CA GLY A 237 3.23 -25.76 27.11
C GLY A 237 1.82 -25.97 27.69
N GLY A 238 1.11 -24.88 27.98
CA GLY A 238 -0.23 -24.94 28.57
C GLY A 238 -1.30 -24.22 27.76
N THR A 239 -2.55 -24.57 28.02
CA THR A 239 -3.73 -23.89 27.45
C THR A 239 -3.74 -23.92 25.91
N ASN A 240 -3.30 -25.02 25.31
CA ASN A 240 -3.36 -25.22 23.86
C ASN A 240 -4.61 -26.02 23.46
N THR A 241 -5.21 -25.67 22.34
CA THR A 241 -6.28 -26.44 21.68
C THR A 241 -5.75 -26.99 20.36
N ALA A 242 -5.67 -28.30 20.18
CA ALA A 242 -5.12 -28.98 19.02
C ALA A 242 -6.11 -30.03 18.51
N MET A 243 -6.75 -29.80 17.37
CA MET A 243 -7.78 -30.69 16.85
C MET A 243 -7.53 -31.04 15.38
N GLY A 244 -7.32 -32.31 15.10
CA GLY A 244 -6.94 -32.82 13.79
C GLY A 244 -5.73 -33.74 13.83
N ILE A 245 -5.25 -34.13 12.65
CA ILE A 245 -4.10 -35.03 12.50
C ILE A 245 -2.81 -34.21 12.62
N ARG A 246 -1.90 -34.61 13.52
CA ARG A 246 -0.57 -34.02 13.74
C ARG A 246 -0.57 -32.49 14.00
N THR A 247 -1.64 -31.96 14.59
CA THR A 247 -1.71 -30.55 15.04
C THR A 247 -0.78 -30.31 16.22
N LEU A 248 -0.03 -29.18 16.23
CA LEU A 248 0.95 -28.85 17.29
C LEU A 248 1.94 -30.00 17.63
N THR A 249 2.27 -30.88 16.68
CA THR A 249 3.03 -32.10 17.01
C THR A 249 4.38 -31.82 17.67
N SER A 250 5.07 -30.74 17.26
CA SER A 250 6.41 -30.40 17.76
C SER A 250 6.44 -29.38 18.91
N ASN A 251 5.29 -29.02 19.48
CA ASN A 251 5.21 -28.03 20.56
C ASN A 251 6.09 -28.46 21.73
N VAL A 252 6.98 -27.60 22.22
CA VAL A 252 7.85 -27.90 23.37
C VAL A 252 7.40 -27.08 24.58
N THR A 253 7.38 -25.75 24.43
CA THR A 253 7.06 -24.81 25.51
C THR A 253 5.93 -23.82 25.16
N GLY A 254 5.47 -23.83 23.90
CA GLY A 254 4.43 -22.91 23.40
C GLY A 254 3.10 -23.07 24.15
N SER A 255 2.47 -21.94 24.48
CA SER A 255 1.22 -21.87 25.24
C SER A 255 0.20 -20.98 24.56
N TYR A 256 -1.09 -21.16 24.89
CA TYR A 256 -2.20 -20.37 24.36
C TYR A 256 -2.37 -20.45 22.84
N ASN A 257 -2.05 -21.60 22.24
CA ASN A 257 -2.22 -21.80 20.81
C ASN A 257 -3.52 -22.55 20.49
N THR A 258 -4.21 -22.13 19.45
CA THR A 258 -5.36 -22.86 18.87
C THR A 258 -4.97 -23.38 17.49
N ALA A 259 -5.04 -24.68 17.26
CA ALA A 259 -4.84 -25.33 15.96
C ALA A 259 -6.00 -26.25 15.62
N LEU A 260 -6.60 -26.04 14.46
CA LEU A 260 -7.68 -26.85 13.92
C LEU A 260 -7.40 -27.20 12.45
N GLY A 261 -7.34 -28.48 12.12
CA GLY A 261 -7.06 -28.98 10.78
C GLY A 261 -5.73 -29.74 10.68
N ALA A 262 -5.59 -30.62 9.70
CA ALA A 262 -4.40 -31.47 9.59
C ALA A 262 -3.12 -30.62 9.42
N ASP A 263 -2.10 -30.93 10.22
CA ASP A 263 -0.77 -30.29 10.23
C ASP A 263 -0.78 -28.78 10.53
N ALA A 264 -1.83 -28.25 11.16
CA ALA A 264 -1.83 -26.87 11.66
C ALA A 264 -0.82 -26.72 12.82
N LEU A 265 0.05 -25.71 12.76
CA LEU A 265 1.14 -25.46 13.73
C LEU A 265 2.11 -26.66 13.93
N TYR A 266 2.34 -27.47 12.89
CA TYR A 266 3.09 -28.72 12.97
C TYR A 266 4.49 -28.59 13.63
N THR A 267 5.30 -27.61 13.22
CA THR A 267 6.66 -27.42 13.76
C THR A 267 6.78 -26.41 14.91
N ASN A 268 5.67 -25.92 15.48
CA ASN A 268 5.74 -24.91 16.56
C ASN A 268 6.58 -25.46 17.71
N THR A 269 7.64 -24.79 18.15
CA THR A 269 8.47 -25.26 19.28
C THR A 269 8.22 -24.42 20.53
N ALA A 270 8.24 -23.09 20.42
CA ALA A 270 8.05 -22.16 21.53
C ALA A 270 7.03 -21.06 21.26
N GLY A 271 6.49 -20.94 20.05
CA GLY A 271 5.53 -19.89 19.69
C GLY A 271 4.27 -19.93 20.57
N THR A 272 3.78 -18.76 20.96
CA THR A 272 2.64 -18.58 21.87
C THR A 272 1.55 -17.70 21.25
N ASN A 273 0.31 -17.84 21.73
CA ASN A 273 -0.82 -16.99 21.32
C ASN A 273 -1.12 -17.05 19.80
N ASN A 274 -0.91 -18.20 19.16
CA ASN A 274 -1.21 -18.37 17.74
C ASN A 274 -2.58 -19.02 17.53
N THR A 275 -3.32 -18.56 16.52
CA THR A 275 -4.55 -19.21 16.03
C THR A 275 -4.32 -19.72 14.62
N ALA A 276 -4.43 -21.02 14.39
CA ALA A 276 -4.23 -21.68 13.10
C ALA A 276 -5.46 -22.55 12.78
N VAL A 277 -6.22 -22.18 11.76
CA VAL A 277 -7.43 -22.91 11.35
C VAL A 277 -7.38 -23.21 9.86
N GLY A 278 -7.16 -24.47 9.50
CA GLY A 278 -7.03 -24.93 8.12
C GLY A 278 -5.92 -25.96 7.98
N ASN A 279 -5.98 -26.74 6.89
CA ASN A 279 -4.90 -27.68 6.59
C ASN A 279 -3.59 -26.91 6.35
N ASN A 280 -2.53 -27.32 7.05
CA ASN A 280 -1.20 -26.71 6.95
C ASN A 280 -1.14 -25.19 7.30
N ALA A 281 -2.12 -24.66 8.04
CA ALA A 281 -2.04 -23.28 8.53
C ALA A 281 -0.89 -23.14 9.54
N LEU A 282 -0.02 -22.13 9.36
CA LEU A 282 1.18 -21.90 10.20
C LEU A 282 2.11 -23.13 10.33
N HIS A 283 2.21 -23.96 9.28
CA HIS A 283 2.90 -25.25 9.34
C HIS A 283 4.34 -25.18 9.86
N PHE A 284 5.14 -24.24 9.33
CA PHE A 284 6.57 -24.11 9.63
C PHE A 284 6.90 -23.17 10.81
N ASN A 285 5.91 -22.70 11.58
CA ASN A 285 6.18 -21.79 12.70
C ASN A 285 7.07 -22.48 13.72
N GLN A 286 8.09 -21.80 14.26
CA GLN A 286 8.99 -22.33 15.28
C GLN A 286 8.82 -21.53 16.57
N THR A 287 9.10 -20.23 16.51
CA THR A 287 9.08 -19.34 17.68
C THR A 287 8.14 -18.14 17.55
N GLY A 288 7.56 -17.90 16.36
CA GLY A 288 6.66 -16.78 16.12
C GLY A 288 5.41 -16.82 17.00
N GLY A 289 5.00 -15.66 17.53
CA GLY A 289 3.86 -15.54 18.43
C GLY A 289 2.82 -14.51 17.98
N GLY A 290 1.60 -14.64 18.49
CA GLY A 290 0.52 -13.67 18.23
C GLY A 290 0.02 -13.67 16.79
N ASN A 291 0.16 -14.78 16.05
CA ASN A 291 -0.29 -14.88 14.67
C ASN A 291 -1.70 -15.44 14.56
N VAL A 292 -2.49 -14.96 13.59
CA VAL A 292 -3.80 -15.51 13.23
C VAL A 292 -3.72 -16.00 11.79
N ALA A 293 -3.93 -17.28 11.53
CA ALA A 293 -3.91 -17.90 10.21
C ALA A 293 -5.16 -18.74 10.01
N VAL A 294 -6.07 -18.30 9.15
CA VAL A 294 -7.35 -18.96 8.88
C VAL A 294 -7.46 -19.19 7.37
N GLY A 295 -7.41 -20.45 6.95
CA GLY A 295 -7.40 -20.86 5.55
C GLY A 295 -6.39 -21.98 5.31
N VAL A 296 -6.58 -22.74 4.23
CA VAL A 296 -5.60 -23.75 3.81
C VAL A 296 -4.30 -23.03 3.46
N THR A 297 -3.18 -23.51 4.03
CA THR A 297 -1.81 -23.01 3.81
C THR A 297 -1.62 -21.51 4.08
N ALA A 298 -2.50 -20.88 4.87
CA ALA A 298 -2.29 -19.54 5.38
C ALA A 298 -1.01 -19.51 6.25
N MET A 299 -0.11 -18.56 5.99
CA MET A 299 1.20 -18.43 6.66
C MET A 299 2.07 -19.70 6.64
N TYR A 300 2.03 -20.48 5.56
CA TYR A 300 2.71 -21.78 5.47
C TYR A 300 4.22 -21.73 5.78
N HIS A 301 4.95 -20.74 5.25
CA HIS A 301 6.41 -20.62 5.39
C HIS A 301 6.89 -19.77 6.59
N THR A 302 6.00 -19.31 7.47
CA THR A 302 6.41 -18.50 8.63
C THR A 302 7.18 -19.34 9.62
N THR A 303 8.39 -18.90 10.00
CA THR A 303 9.26 -19.59 10.99
C THR A 303 9.39 -18.81 12.28
N THR A 304 9.62 -17.50 12.20
CA THR A 304 9.87 -16.61 13.35
C THR A 304 9.00 -15.36 13.35
N GLY A 305 8.26 -15.10 12.27
CA GLY A 305 7.37 -13.94 12.14
C GLY A 305 6.28 -13.92 13.21
N SER A 306 5.99 -12.72 13.74
CA SER A 306 5.04 -12.52 14.84
C SER A 306 4.05 -11.40 14.53
N PHE A 307 2.90 -11.43 15.20
CA PHE A 307 1.83 -10.43 15.08
C PHE A 307 1.27 -10.25 13.65
N ASN A 308 1.18 -11.34 12.89
CA ASN A 308 0.59 -11.32 11.55
C ASN A 308 -0.85 -11.85 11.57
N THR A 309 -1.70 -11.31 10.70
CA THR A 309 -3.09 -11.78 10.49
C THR A 309 -3.27 -12.21 9.04
N ALA A 310 -3.63 -13.46 8.82
CA ALA A 310 -3.86 -14.08 7.52
C ALA A 310 -5.25 -14.75 7.49
N LEU A 311 -6.14 -14.27 6.62
CA LEU A 311 -7.48 -14.83 6.43
C LEU A 311 -7.72 -15.10 4.94
N GLY A 312 -7.73 -16.36 4.54
CA GLY A 312 -7.88 -16.79 3.15
C GLY A 312 -6.92 -17.91 2.80
N ASN A 313 -7.25 -18.70 1.79
CA ASN A 313 -6.32 -19.69 1.26
C ASN A 313 -5.06 -18.99 0.71
N ASP A 314 -3.90 -19.48 1.13
CA ASP A 314 -2.59 -18.94 0.74
C ASP A 314 -2.34 -17.46 1.09
N ALA A 315 -3.11 -16.89 2.03
CA ALA A 315 -2.82 -15.57 2.60
C ALA A 315 -1.50 -15.62 3.40
N LEU A 316 -0.59 -14.67 3.14
CA LEU A 316 0.76 -14.57 3.74
C LEU A 316 1.62 -15.84 3.55
N ARG A 317 1.34 -16.69 2.55
CA ARG A 317 1.99 -18.00 2.41
C ARG A 317 3.52 -17.95 2.46
N GLY A 318 4.14 -16.96 1.82
CA GLY A 318 5.59 -16.81 1.71
C GLY A 318 6.29 -16.10 2.87
N VAL A 319 5.55 -15.46 3.80
CA VAL A 319 6.15 -14.70 4.92
C VAL A 319 6.99 -15.63 5.77
N SER A 320 8.32 -15.42 5.84
CA SER A 320 9.21 -16.25 6.65
C SER A 320 9.46 -15.67 8.05
N SER A 321 9.92 -14.42 8.13
CA SER A 321 10.26 -13.70 9.37
C SER A 321 9.57 -12.35 9.53
N GLY A 322 8.74 -11.94 8.56
CA GLY A 322 8.01 -10.66 8.60
C GLY A 322 7.04 -10.55 9.78
N THR A 323 6.82 -9.32 10.25
CA THR A 323 5.97 -9.01 11.41
C THR A 323 4.94 -7.93 11.08
N TYR A 324 3.83 -7.89 11.83
CA TYR A 324 2.78 -6.88 11.69
C TYR A 324 2.14 -6.81 10.30
N ASN A 325 2.07 -7.93 9.58
CA ASN A 325 1.42 -7.99 8.29
C ASN A 325 -0.03 -8.46 8.43
N THR A 326 -0.96 -7.80 7.74
CA THR A 326 -2.37 -8.19 7.64
C THR A 326 -2.69 -8.54 6.20
N GLY A 327 -3.13 -9.77 5.93
CA GLY A 327 -3.58 -10.22 4.60
C GLY A 327 -4.91 -10.93 4.68
N ILE A 328 -5.90 -10.38 4.00
CA ILE A 328 -7.26 -10.90 3.98
C ILE A 328 -7.69 -11.07 2.52
N GLY A 329 -7.93 -12.31 2.11
CA GLY A 329 -8.26 -12.71 0.74
C GLY A 329 -7.37 -13.84 0.23
N HIS A 330 -7.86 -14.56 -0.79
CA HIS A 330 -7.08 -15.59 -1.47
C HIS A 330 -5.78 -14.99 -2.03
N GLN A 331 -4.64 -15.58 -1.64
CA GLN A 331 -3.30 -15.16 -2.07
C GLN A 331 -2.92 -13.70 -1.75
N ALA A 332 -3.54 -13.07 -0.76
CA ALA A 332 -3.06 -11.77 -0.26
C ALA A 332 -1.65 -11.92 0.34
N LEU A 333 -0.68 -11.09 -0.06
CA LEU A 333 0.73 -11.17 0.40
C LEU A 333 1.44 -12.53 0.16
N ASN A 334 1.09 -13.23 -0.92
CA ASN A 334 1.55 -14.61 -1.15
C ASN A 334 3.08 -14.77 -1.25
N ASN A 335 3.77 -13.90 -2.00
CA ASN A 335 5.21 -13.96 -2.25
C ASN A 335 5.92 -12.81 -1.53
N THR A 336 6.05 -12.92 -0.20
CA THR A 336 6.71 -11.90 0.65
C THR A 336 7.71 -12.54 1.60
N ASN A 337 8.97 -12.12 1.59
CA ASN A 337 10.04 -12.89 2.24
C ASN A 337 10.26 -12.44 3.70
N SER A 338 10.27 -11.12 3.93
CA SER A 338 10.65 -10.47 5.21
C SER A 338 10.00 -9.11 5.47
N GLY A 339 8.97 -8.73 4.73
CA GLY A 339 8.33 -7.41 4.85
C GLY A 339 7.66 -7.16 6.20
N VAL A 340 7.64 -5.90 6.65
CA VAL A 340 7.03 -5.47 7.93
C VAL A 340 5.88 -4.49 7.67
N GLY A 341 4.79 -4.63 8.42
CA GLY A 341 3.74 -3.61 8.46
C GLY A 341 2.94 -3.46 7.17
N ASN A 342 2.81 -4.53 6.38
CA ASN A 342 2.03 -4.49 5.14
C ASN A 342 0.55 -4.86 5.41
N THR A 343 -0.38 -4.14 4.79
CA THR A 343 -1.83 -4.43 4.87
C THR A 343 -2.37 -4.73 3.48
N ALA A 344 -2.92 -5.92 3.28
CA ALA A 344 -3.49 -6.40 2.01
C ALA A 344 -4.92 -6.90 2.24
N LEU A 345 -5.91 -6.23 1.65
CA LEU A 345 -7.33 -6.60 1.74
C LEU A 345 -7.90 -6.79 0.34
N GLY A 346 -8.12 -8.04 -0.06
CA GLY A 346 -8.64 -8.42 -1.37
C GLY A 346 -7.87 -9.59 -1.97
N ALA A 347 -8.51 -10.33 -2.88
CA ALA A 347 -7.85 -11.45 -3.55
C ALA A 347 -6.67 -10.94 -4.42
N GLY A 348 -5.49 -11.52 -4.21
CA GLY A 348 -4.25 -11.13 -4.87
C GLY A 348 -3.75 -9.73 -4.55
N ALA A 349 -4.28 -9.03 -3.53
CA ALA A 349 -3.71 -7.77 -3.08
C ALA A 349 -2.27 -8.00 -2.57
N LEU A 350 -1.31 -7.18 -3.00
CA LEU A 350 0.11 -7.32 -2.65
C LEU A 350 0.70 -8.72 -2.95
N PHE A 351 0.22 -9.40 -4.01
CA PHE A 351 0.58 -10.79 -4.32
C PHE A 351 2.10 -11.05 -4.33
N SER A 352 2.86 -10.20 -5.03
CA SER A 352 4.33 -10.21 -5.00
C SER A 352 4.84 -8.96 -4.30
N ASN A 353 5.51 -9.10 -3.16
CA ASN A 353 6.01 -7.98 -2.37
C ASN A 353 7.34 -8.34 -1.68
N SER A 354 8.40 -8.40 -2.50
CA SER A 354 9.72 -8.93 -2.11
C SER A 354 10.51 -7.95 -1.23
N GLY A 355 10.59 -8.23 0.07
CA GLY A 355 11.46 -7.48 1.02
C GLY A 355 11.03 -6.06 1.37
N THR A 356 9.82 -5.62 0.98
CA THR A 356 9.35 -4.25 1.21
C THR A 356 8.42 -4.14 2.41
N SER A 357 8.31 -2.94 2.98
CA SER A 357 7.55 -2.66 4.19
C SER A 357 6.59 -1.48 4.01
N PHE A 358 5.60 -1.40 4.89
CA PHE A 358 4.66 -0.28 5.02
C PHE A 358 3.77 -0.03 3.80
N ASN A 359 3.44 -1.08 3.03
CA ASN A 359 2.50 -0.96 1.92
C ASN A 359 1.06 -1.25 2.37
N THR A 360 0.11 -0.46 1.90
CA THR A 360 -1.33 -0.68 2.11
C THR A 360 -2.02 -0.91 0.77
N ALA A 361 -2.67 -2.05 0.58
CA ALA A 361 -3.39 -2.41 -0.63
C ALA A 361 -4.80 -2.91 -0.30
N THR A 362 -5.83 -2.25 -0.83
CA THR A 362 -7.23 -2.66 -0.66
C THR A 362 -7.92 -2.74 -2.02
N GLY A 363 -8.45 -3.91 -2.37
CA GLY A 363 -9.10 -4.18 -3.64
C GLY A 363 -8.51 -5.40 -4.37
N TYR A 364 -9.26 -5.91 -5.34
CA TYR A 364 -8.80 -7.04 -6.16
C TYR A 364 -7.51 -6.66 -6.91
N ARG A 365 -6.43 -7.41 -6.66
CA ARG A 365 -5.10 -7.20 -7.27
C ARG A 365 -4.57 -5.77 -7.15
N ALA A 366 -4.93 -5.04 -6.10
CA ALA A 366 -4.26 -3.79 -5.75
C ALA A 366 -2.80 -4.09 -5.38
N LEU A 367 -1.84 -3.31 -5.91
CA LEU A 367 -0.40 -3.50 -5.69
C LEU A 367 0.10 -4.92 -6.05
N TYR A 368 -0.50 -5.58 -7.05
CA TYR A 368 -0.28 -7.01 -7.34
C TYR A 368 1.20 -7.41 -7.49
N SER A 369 2.00 -6.61 -8.19
CA SER A 369 3.43 -6.85 -8.36
C SER A 369 4.25 -5.68 -7.84
N ASN A 370 4.83 -5.82 -6.64
CA ASN A 370 5.67 -4.83 -5.98
C ASN A 370 7.09 -5.38 -5.68
N ASN A 371 8.07 -5.19 -6.58
CA ASN A 371 9.35 -5.92 -6.50
C ASN A 371 10.43 -5.26 -5.61
N SER A 372 10.27 -3.99 -5.19
CA SER A 372 11.18 -3.31 -4.24
C SER A 372 10.65 -1.97 -3.65
N GLY A 373 9.43 -1.53 -3.99
CA GLY A 373 8.85 -0.27 -3.52
C GLY A 373 8.25 -0.33 -2.10
N GLY A 374 8.75 0.46 -1.15
CA GLY A 374 8.13 0.63 0.17
C GLY A 374 7.11 1.77 0.23
N SER A 375 6.30 1.78 1.29
CA SER A 375 5.44 2.93 1.66
C SER A 375 4.42 3.35 0.60
N ASN A 376 3.88 2.41 -0.18
CA ASN A 376 2.83 2.69 -1.17
C ASN A 376 1.43 2.43 -0.60
N THR A 377 0.46 3.25 -0.98
CA THR A 377 -0.97 3.07 -0.66
C THR A 377 -1.76 2.90 -1.95
N ALA A 378 -2.46 1.78 -2.13
CA ALA A 378 -3.38 1.54 -3.23
C ALA A 378 -4.76 1.08 -2.77
N MET A 379 -5.80 1.73 -3.28
CA MET A 379 -7.19 1.42 -2.99
C MET A 379 -8.01 1.42 -4.27
N GLY A 380 -8.55 0.26 -4.64
CA GLY A 380 -9.36 0.06 -5.84
C GLY A 380 -8.96 -1.18 -6.64
N TYR A 381 -9.79 -1.53 -7.62
CA TYR A 381 -9.50 -2.63 -8.54
C TYR A 381 -8.26 -2.32 -9.38
N GLU A 382 -7.25 -3.18 -9.30
CA GLU A 382 -5.96 -3.05 -10.02
C GLU A 382 -5.27 -1.68 -9.84
N ALA A 383 -5.52 -0.98 -8.72
CA ALA A 383 -4.77 0.22 -8.37
C ALA A 383 -3.29 -0.16 -8.13
N LEU A 384 -2.35 0.56 -8.75
CA LEU A 384 -0.91 0.29 -8.68
C LEU A 384 -0.51 -1.16 -9.07
N TYR A 385 -1.23 -1.78 -10.00
CA TYR A 385 -1.09 -3.20 -10.36
C TYR A 385 0.36 -3.67 -10.60
N THR A 386 1.16 -2.91 -11.34
CA THR A 386 2.59 -3.16 -11.53
C THR A 386 3.42 -2.01 -10.99
N ASN A 387 4.23 -2.32 -9.98
CA ASN A 387 5.18 -1.42 -9.32
C ASN A 387 6.55 -2.10 -9.10
N THR A 388 7.51 -1.94 -10.00
CA THR A 388 8.76 -2.71 -9.90
C THR A 388 9.69 -2.17 -8.81
N SER A 389 9.90 -0.86 -8.76
CA SER A 389 10.85 -0.22 -7.82
C SER A 389 10.38 1.12 -7.23
N ALA A 390 9.11 1.50 -7.39
CA ALA A 390 8.66 2.79 -6.95
C ALA A 390 8.12 2.82 -5.51
N ALA A 391 8.58 3.79 -4.72
CA ALA A 391 8.15 4.03 -3.35
C ALA A 391 7.29 5.30 -3.24
N PHE A 392 6.57 5.41 -2.12
CA PHE A 392 5.80 6.61 -1.74
C PHE A 392 4.70 7.03 -2.72
N ASN A 393 4.05 6.07 -3.37
CA ASN A 393 2.92 6.34 -4.26
C ASN A 393 1.57 6.16 -3.55
N SER A 394 0.63 7.04 -3.87
CA SER A 394 -0.76 6.98 -3.40
C SER A 394 -1.70 6.81 -4.60
N ALA A 395 -2.43 5.70 -4.69
CA ALA A 395 -3.31 5.39 -5.81
C ALA A 395 -4.72 5.01 -5.33
N PHE A 396 -5.71 5.85 -5.61
CA PHE A 396 -7.10 5.66 -5.18
C PHE A 396 -8.02 5.69 -6.41
N GLY A 397 -8.65 4.55 -6.74
CA GLY A 397 -9.59 4.43 -7.85
C GLY A 397 -9.37 3.22 -8.74
N TRP A 398 -10.30 2.97 -9.66
CA TRP A 398 -10.20 1.88 -10.64
C TRP A 398 -8.99 2.11 -11.56
N ARG A 399 -8.00 1.21 -11.50
CA ARG A 399 -6.77 1.27 -12.30
C ARG A 399 -6.01 2.60 -12.17
N ALA A 400 -6.12 3.28 -11.02
CA ALA A 400 -5.28 4.43 -10.70
C ALA A 400 -3.81 3.98 -10.63
N LEU A 401 -2.92 4.70 -11.31
CA LEU A 401 -1.48 4.44 -11.35
C LEU A 401 -1.11 2.99 -11.74
N ARG A 402 -1.96 2.33 -12.56
CA ARG A 402 -1.92 0.88 -12.82
C ARG A 402 -0.54 0.38 -13.28
N ALA A 403 0.10 1.11 -14.19
CA ALA A 403 1.43 0.79 -14.68
C ALA A 403 2.44 1.84 -14.20
N ASN A 404 3.10 1.57 -13.07
CA ASN A 404 4.11 2.45 -12.49
C ASN A 404 5.42 1.74 -12.16
N SER A 405 6.29 1.52 -13.15
CA SER A 405 7.49 0.69 -12.94
C SER A 405 8.53 1.35 -12.01
N THR A 406 8.77 2.66 -12.16
CA THR A 406 9.87 3.40 -11.50
C THR A 406 9.46 4.71 -10.81
N GLY A 407 8.27 5.26 -11.11
CA GLY A 407 7.90 6.62 -10.70
C GLY A 407 7.57 6.74 -9.21
N GLN A 408 8.30 7.56 -8.46
CA GLN A 408 8.12 7.74 -7.01
C GLN A 408 7.33 9.01 -6.67
N TRP A 409 6.81 9.10 -5.45
CA TRP A 409 6.10 10.30 -4.95
C TRP A 409 4.92 10.76 -5.81
N ASN A 410 4.20 9.82 -6.44
CA ASN A 410 3.01 10.15 -7.24
C ASN A 410 1.73 10.01 -6.42
N ALA A 411 0.79 10.94 -6.62
CA ALA A 411 -0.55 10.90 -6.06
C ALA A 411 -1.59 10.79 -7.18
N ALA A 412 -2.32 9.68 -7.27
CA ALA A 412 -3.40 9.46 -8.20
C ALA A 412 -4.72 9.23 -7.47
N LEU A 413 -5.69 10.12 -7.65
CA LEU A 413 -7.03 10.03 -7.09
C LEU A 413 -8.06 10.13 -8.21
N GLY A 414 -8.64 9.01 -8.63
CA GLY A 414 -9.61 8.93 -9.71
C GLY A 414 -9.42 7.70 -10.59
N ALA A 415 -10.48 7.29 -11.28
CA ALA A 415 -10.37 6.19 -12.23
C ALA A 415 -9.44 6.56 -13.40
N LEU A 416 -8.48 5.68 -13.70
CA LEU A 416 -7.45 5.85 -14.72
C LEU A 416 -6.55 7.10 -14.55
N ALA A 417 -6.52 7.74 -13.38
CA ALA A 417 -5.54 8.78 -13.09
C ALA A 417 -4.13 8.18 -13.15
N LEU A 418 -3.20 8.79 -13.91
CA LEU A 418 -1.82 8.32 -14.08
C LEU A 418 -1.70 6.85 -14.54
N ALA A 419 -2.65 6.35 -15.33
CA ALA A 419 -2.76 4.92 -15.66
C ALA A 419 -1.49 4.29 -16.26
N ALA A 420 -0.72 5.04 -17.04
CA ALA A 420 0.64 4.73 -17.46
C ALA A 420 1.57 5.83 -16.95
N ASN A 421 2.40 5.53 -15.94
CA ASN A 421 3.34 6.46 -15.31
C ASN A 421 4.74 5.86 -15.17
N LEU A 422 5.82 6.49 -15.65
CA LEU A 422 7.20 6.12 -15.25
C LEU A 422 7.94 7.29 -14.57
N GLY A 423 7.35 8.49 -14.57
CA GLY A 423 7.89 9.69 -13.94
C GLY A 423 7.56 9.84 -12.45
N SER A 424 8.28 10.72 -11.77
CA SER A 424 8.14 10.95 -10.31
C SER A 424 7.53 12.33 -10.01
N GLY A 425 6.96 12.48 -8.81
CA GLY A 425 6.48 13.77 -8.30
C GLY A 425 5.18 14.28 -8.92
N ASN A 426 4.38 13.43 -9.57
CA ASN A 426 3.16 13.87 -10.24
C ASN A 426 1.92 13.75 -9.34
N THR A 427 1.07 14.78 -9.35
CA THR A 427 -0.25 14.77 -8.71
C THR A 427 -1.34 14.75 -9.77
N ALA A 428 -2.20 13.73 -9.76
CA ALA A 428 -3.33 13.58 -10.68
C ALA A 428 -4.62 13.29 -9.92
N VAL A 429 -5.59 14.20 -10.02
CA VAL A 429 -6.90 14.09 -9.35
C VAL A 429 -8.00 14.26 -10.39
N GLY A 430 -8.78 13.22 -10.62
CA GLY A 430 -9.88 13.21 -11.58
C GLY A 430 -9.85 12.03 -12.55
N TYR A 431 -10.92 11.86 -13.32
CA TYR A 431 -10.99 10.81 -14.34
C TYR A 431 -9.99 11.08 -15.46
N LYS A 432 -9.10 10.11 -15.71
CA LYS A 432 -8.03 10.19 -16.74
C LYS A 432 -7.13 11.43 -16.64
N ALA A 433 -6.97 12.02 -15.46
CA ALA A 433 -5.95 13.05 -15.24
C ALA A 433 -4.55 12.43 -15.44
N LEU A 434 -3.70 13.05 -16.26
CA LEU A 434 -2.34 12.60 -16.57
C LEU A 434 -2.23 11.14 -17.08
N ALA A 435 -3.24 10.62 -17.78
CA ALA A 435 -3.37 9.19 -18.07
C ALA A 435 -2.23 8.56 -18.90
N ALA A 436 -1.52 9.34 -19.72
CA ALA A 436 -0.49 8.87 -20.65
C ALA A 436 0.95 9.30 -20.28
N ASN A 437 1.21 9.64 -19.01
CA ASN A 437 2.51 10.13 -18.56
C ASN A 437 3.63 9.09 -18.65
N THR A 438 4.46 9.08 -19.70
CA THR A 438 5.57 8.12 -19.71
C THR A 438 6.70 8.56 -18.78
N THR A 439 7.37 9.69 -19.01
CA THR A 439 8.57 10.08 -18.23
C THR A 439 8.47 11.46 -17.59
N ALA A 440 7.32 12.11 -17.70
CA ALA A 440 7.11 13.46 -17.21
C ALA A 440 7.13 13.53 -15.67
N VAL A 441 7.75 14.57 -15.12
CA VAL A 441 7.97 14.74 -13.68
C VAL A 441 7.39 16.06 -13.17
N ASP A 442 7.04 16.08 -11.89
CA ASP A 442 6.58 17.27 -11.16
C ASP A 442 5.37 17.98 -11.78
N ASN A 443 4.44 17.24 -12.37
CA ASN A 443 3.20 17.80 -12.92
C ASN A 443 2.04 17.72 -11.93
N THR A 444 1.20 18.76 -11.89
CA THR A 444 -0.06 18.78 -11.14
C THR A 444 -1.23 18.81 -12.11
N ALA A 445 -2.13 17.84 -12.07
CA ALA A 445 -3.33 17.74 -12.89
C ALA A 445 -4.56 17.48 -12.03
N ILE A 446 -5.45 18.46 -11.93
CA ILE A 446 -6.67 18.38 -11.14
C ILE A 446 -7.86 18.69 -12.05
N GLY A 447 -8.68 17.69 -12.33
CA GLY A 447 -9.83 17.79 -13.23
C GLY A 447 -9.97 16.59 -14.15
N LYS A 448 -11.13 16.44 -14.77
CA LYS A 448 -11.34 15.42 -15.81
C LYS A 448 -10.41 15.73 -16.99
N GLU A 449 -9.60 14.73 -17.39
CA GLU A 449 -8.73 14.79 -18.56
C GLU A 449 -7.75 15.98 -18.56
N ALA A 450 -7.42 16.53 -17.39
CA ALA A 450 -6.34 17.50 -17.25
C ALA A 450 -4.99 16.81 -17.59
N LEU A 451 -4.19 17.43 -18.47
CA LEU A 451 -2.90 16.90 -18.94
C LEU A 451 -2.96 15.45 -19.49
N ALA A 452 -4.09 15.03 -20.06
CA ALA A 452 -4.36 13.63 -20.39
C ALA A 452 -3.31 12.96 -21.31
N THR A 453 -2.70 13.72 -22.23
CA THR A 453 -1.73 13.21 -23.22
C THR A 453 -0.27 13.55 -22.92
N ASN A 454 0.04 14.18 -21.78
CA ASN A 454 1.41 14.60 -21.49
C ASN A 454 2.34 13.39 -21.42
N VAL A 455 3.38 13.36 -22.25
CA VAL A 455 4.31 12.23 -22.34
C VAL A 455 5.62 12.56 -21.61
N ILE A 456 6.17 13.76 -21.82
CA ILE A 456 7.52 14.16 -21.35
C ILE A 456 7.50 15.47 -20.55
N GLY A 457 6.53 16.35 -20.80
CA GLY A 457 6.52 17.74 -20.31
C GLY A 457 6.54 17.87 -18.78
N LYS A 458 7.43 18.67 -18.23
CA LYS A 458 7.71 18.76 -16.78
C LYS A 458 7.15 20.04 -16.17
N GLN A 459 6.92 20.01 -14.86
CA GLN A 459 6.58 21.19 -14.07
C GLN A 459 5.32 21.94 -14.57
N ASN A 460 4.37 21.21 -15.15
CA ASN A 460 3.11 21.80 -15.62
C ASN A 460 2.03 21.71 -14.53
N THR A 461 1.27 22.77 -14.36
CA THR A 461 0.11 22.83 -13.46
C THR A 461 -1.16 22.98 -14.28
N ALA A 462 -2.04 21.99 -14.27
CA ALA A 462 -3.34 21.98 -14.93
C ALA A 462 -4.45 21.80 -13.90
N VAL A 463 -5.29 22.81 -13.70
CA VAL A 463 -6.41 22.77 -12.76
C VAL A 463 -7.68 23.17 -13.50
N GLY A 464 -8.53 22.20 -13.84
CA GLY A 464 -9.75 22.38 -14.61
C GLY A 464 -10.01 21.23 -15.58
N SER A 465 -11.27 21.05 -15.99
CA SER A 465 -11.63 20.04 -16.98
C SER A 465 -10.97 20.35 -18.33
N GLY A 466 -10.19 19.40 -18.86
CA GLY A 466 -9.49 19.54 -20.14
C GLY A 466 -8.40 20.63 -20.18
N ALA A 467 -7.93 21.12 -19.02
CA ALA A 467 -6.78 22.02 -18.98
C ALA A 467 -5.52 21.29 -19.49
N LEU A 468 -4.76 21.90 -20.39
CA LEU A 468 -3.54 21.31 -20.99
C LEU A 468 -3.74 19.92 -21.63
N SER A 469 -4.94 19.60 -22.11
CA SER A 469 -5.31 18.22 -22.51
C SER A 469 -4.48 17.61 -23.64
N LEU A 470 -3.86 18.43 -24.50
CA LEU A 470 -3.09 17.99 -25.67
C LEU A 470 -1.57 18.24 -25.57
N LEU A 471 -1.08 18.65 -24.39
CA LEU A 471 0.37 18.88 -24.18
C LEU A 471 1.12 17.57 -24.41
N LEU A 472 2.18 17.59 -25.22
CA LEU A 472 3.03 16.43 -25.49
C LEU A 472 4.40 16.58 -24.79
N THR A 473 5.07 17.71 -24.97
CA THR A 473 6.48 17.91 -24.55
C THR A 473 6.81 19.26 -23.91
N GLY A 474 5.85 20.20 -23.80
CA GLY A 474 6.14 21.53 -23.24
C GLY A 474 6.29 21.52 -21.71
N ASP A 475 7.14 22.40 -21.20
CA ASP A 475 7.50 22.49 -19.79
C ASP A 475 7.01 23.80 -19.14
N GLY A 476 6.77 23.77 -17.83
CA GLY A 476 6.57 24.99 -17.02
C GLY A 476 5.31 25.78 -17.36
N ASN A 477 4.26 25.12 -17.88
CA ASN A 477 2.98 25.80 -18.17
C ASN A 477 2.04 25.75 -16.96
N THR A 478 1.38 26.86 -16.66
CA THR A 478 0.31 26.95 -15.66
C THR A 478 -1.03 27.21 -16.36
N ALA A 479 -1.99 26.31 -16.22
CA ALA A 479 -3.33 26.39 -16.78
C ALA A 479 -4.38 26.16 -15.69
N VAL A 480 -5.11 27.21 -15.30
CA VAL A 480 -6.13 27.17 -14.25
C VAL A 480 -7.46 27.65 -14.83
N GLY A 481 -8.39 26.74 -15.06
CA GLY A 481 -9.69 26.99 -15.68
C GLY A 481 -10.10 25.87 -16.63
N SER A 482 -11.39 25.77 -16.92
CA SER A 482 -11.88 24.80 -17.92
C SER A 482 -11.28 25.12 -19.29
N GLN A 483 -10.69 24.10 -19.93
CA GLN A 483 -10.07 24.17 -21.25
C GLN A 483 -8.97 25.25 -21.42
N ALA A 484 -8.40 25.74 -20.31
CA ALA A 484 -7.25 26.63 -20.35
C ALA A 484 -6.06 25.92 -21.01
N LEU A 485 -5.43 26.58 -22.00
CA LEU A 485 -4.27 26.04 -22.74
C LEU A 485 -4.50 24.65 -23.38
N SER A 486 -5.74 24.27 -23.72
CA SER A 486 -6.08 22.87 -24.05
C SER A 486 -5.43 22.30 -25.31
N ARG A 487 -4.97 23.15 -26.24
CA ARG A 487 -4.44 22.77 -27.57
C ARG A 487 -2.92 22.90 -27.73
N ILE A 488 -2.19 23.21 -26.66
CA ILE A 488 -0.74 23.35 -26.74
C ILE A 488 -0.10 21.99 -27.00
N SER A 489 0.90 21.91 -27.88
CA SER A 489 1.66 20.67 -28.13
C SER A 489 3.05 20.70 -27.48
N ASP A 490 3.79 21.80 -27.65
CA ASP A 490 5.23 21.93 -27.36
C ASP A 490 5.65 23.30 -26.80
N GLY A 491 4.72 24.24 -26.64
CA GLY A 491 5.00 25.53 -26.02
C GLY A 491 5.27 25.42 -24.51
N HIS A 492 6.11 26.31 -23.99
CA HIS A 492 6.60 26.30 -22.61
C HIS A 492 6.49 27.67 -21.94
N GLY A 493 6.46 27.67 -20.62
CA GLY A 493 6.48 28.89 -19.81
C GLY A 493 5.23 29.76 -19.93
N ASN A 494 4.08 29.19 -20.36
CA ASN A 494 2.84 29.96 -20.47
C ASN A 494 2.04 29.93 -19.16
N THR A 495 1.40 31.04 -18.80
CA THR A 495 0.46 31.14 -17.68
C THR A 495 -0.92 31.50 -18.18
N ALA A 496 -1.90 30.61 -18.10
CA ALA A 496 -3.30 30.82 -18.47
C ALA A 496 -4.22 30.59 -17.27
N ILE A 497 -4.88 31.65 -16.81
CA ILE A 497 -5.79 31.61 -15.66
C ILE A 497 -7.15 32.16 -16.11
N GLY A 498 -8.16 31.31 -16.19
CA GLY A 498 -9.50 31.63 -16.67
C GLY A 498 -10.04 30.56 -17.63
N SER A 499 -11.37 30.47 -17.75
CA SER A 499 -11.98 29.57 -18.73
C SER A 499 -11.58 29.97 -20.15
N ASN A 500 -11.13 29.00 -20.96
CA ASN A 500 -10.68 29.21 -22.35
C ASN A 500 -9.54 30.22 -22.53
N ALA A 501 -8.82 30.59 -21.46
CA ALA A 501 -7.60 31.39 -21.58
C ALA A 501 -6.58 30.62 -22.45
N MET A 502 -6.05 31.27 -23.49
CA MET A 502 -5.11 30.69 -24.46
C MET A 502 -5.58 29.37 -25.11
N PHE A 503 -6.90 29.20 -25.33
CA PHE A 503 -7.48 27.95 -25.82
C PHE A 503 -6.84 27.39 -27.11
N ASN A 504 -6.56 28.23 -28.12
CA ASN A 504 -5.99 27.80 -29.40
C ASN A 504 -4.46 27.83 -29.49
N ASN A 505 -3.75 28.14 -28.40
CA ASN A 505 -2.29 28.20 -28.42
C ASN A 505 -1.73 26.81 -28.72
N GLN A 506 -0.99 26.67 -29.83
CA GLN A 506 -0.42 25.41 -30.28
C GLN A 506 1.06 25.31 -29.89
N ARG A 507 1.85 26.37 -30.14
CA ARG A 507 3.31 26.36 -29.92
C ARG A 507 3.89 27.59 -29.22
N GLY A 508 3.07 28.62 -28.98
CA GLY A 508 3.52 29.89 -28.40
C GLY A 508 4.12 29.71 -26.99
N ARG A 509 5.07 30.58 -26.65
CA ARG A 509 5.90 30.50 -25.44
C ARG A 509 5.84 31.79 -24.63
N TYR A 510 6.09 31.68 -23.33
CA TYR A 510 6.23 32.81 -22.40
C TYR A 510 5.04 33.80 -22.40
N ASN A 511 3.84 33.33 -22.75
CA ASN A 511 2.64 34.17 -22.71
C ASN A 511 1.99 34.12 -21.33
N THR A 512 1.43 35.24 -20.88
CA THR A 512 0.61 35.34 -19.67
C THR A 512 -0.79 35.80 -20.05
N ALA A 513 -1.82 35.00 -19.76
CA ALA A 513 -3.22 35.28 -20.00
C ALA A 513 -4.01 35.09 -18.70
N ILE A 514 -4.56 36.16 -18.14
CA ILE A 514 -5.33 36.15 -16.90
C ILE A 514 -6.70 36.77 -17.16
N GLY A 515 -7.75 35.96 -17.17
CA GLY A 515 -9.11 36.34 -17.54
C GLY A 515 -9.74 35.33 -18.48
N ALA A 516 -11.07 35.21 -18.47
CA ALA A 516 -11.76 34.31 -19.39
C ALA A 516 -11.51 34.73 -20.85
N SER A 517 -11.18 33.77 -21.71
CA SER A 517 -10.88 33.97 -23.13
C SER A 517 -9.76 34.97 -23.45
N ALA A 518 -8.91 35.34 -22.48
CA ALA A 518 -7.71 36.13 -22.75
C ALA A 518 -6.76 35.33 -23.66
N LEU A 519 -6.22 35.96 -24.71
CA LEU A 519 -5.35 35.33 -25.72
C LEU A 519 -5.95 34.07 -26.40
N SER A 520 -7.28 33.91 -26.45
CA SER A 520 -7.88 32.61 -26.84
C SER A 520 -7.59 32.16 -28.28
N SER A 521 -7.27 33.08 -29.20
CA SER A 521 -6.96 32.78 -30.60
C SER A 521 -5.46 32.71 -30.90
N ASN A 522 -4.59 32.89 -29.89
CA ASN A 522 -3.14 32.80 -30.08
C ASN A 522 -2.81 31.45 -30.66
N ILE A 523 -2.05 31.36 -31.75
CA ILE A 523 -1.63 30.08 -32.34
C ILE A 523 -0.16 29.84 -31.99
N ASN A 524 0.71 30.80 -32.34
CA ASN A 524 2.16 30.72 -32.14
C ASN A 524 2.76 32.02 -31.59
N GLY A 525 1.98 33.03 -31.20
CA GLY A 525 2.53 34.26 -30.64
C GLY A 525 3.28 34.00 -29.32
N GLU A 526 4.34 34.76 -29.09
CA GLU A 526 5.26 34.62 -27.95
C GLU A 526 5.38 35.93 -27.16
N ASP A 527 5.73 35.81 -25.88
CA ASP A 527 6.01 36.95 -24.98
C ASP A 527 4.87 37.97 -24.85
N ASN A 528 3.61 37.51 -24.95
CA ASN A 528 2.44 38.38 -24.77
C ASN A 528 1.90 38.34 -23.34
N ILE A 529 1.48 39.48 -22.81
CA ILE A 529 0.79 39.62 -21.53
C ILE A 529 -0.63 40.12 -21.81
N ALA A 530 -1.66 39.37 -21.42
CA ALA A 530 -3.07 39.71 -21.54
C ALA A 530 -3.78 39.54 -20.20
N ILE A 531 -4.23 40.63 -19.59
CA ILE A 531 -4.89 40.62 -18.29
C ILE A 531 -6.25 41.33 -18.43
N GLY A 532 -7.32 40.60 -18.13
CA GLY A 532 -8.71 41.04 -18.29
C GLY A 532 -9.55 40.08 -19.14
N LEU A 533 -10.87 40.24 -19.09
CA LEU A 533 -11.80 39.45 -19.91
C LEU A 533 -11.55 39.75 -21.40
N GLY A 534 -11.16 38.73 -22.17
CA GLY A 534 -10.98 38.85 -23.62
C GLY A 534 -9.80 39.71 -24.09
N ALA A 535 -8.89 40.13 -23.21
CA ALA A 535 -7.69 40.87 -23.63
C ALA A 535 -6.88 40.07 -24.67
N LEU A 536 -6.47 40.71 -25.77
CA LEU A 536 -5.76 40.06 -26.90
C LEU A 536 -6.49 38.85 -27.51
N ARG A 537 -7.82 38.78 -27.43
CA ARG A 537 -8.59 37.61 -27.88
C ARG A 537 -8.32 37.19 -29.32
N SER A 538 -8.11 38.15 -30.24
CA SER A 538 -7.89 37.88 -31.67
C SER A 538 -6.43 37.74 -32.07
N ASN A 539 -5.46 37.84 -31.14
CA ASN A 539 -4.04 37.70 -31.47
C ASN A 539 -3.80 36.30 -32.03
N THR A 540 -3.19 36.17 -33.20
CA THR A 540 -2.87 34.88 -33.83
C THR A 540 -1.38 34.60 -33.84
N PHE A 541 -0.57 35.60 -34.23
CA PHE A 541 0.88 35.51 -34.36
C PHE A 541 1.66 36.65 -33.69
N GLY A 542 0.99 37.73 -33.26
CA GLY A 542 1.66 38.90 -32.67
C GLY A 542 2.49 38.53 -31.44
N THR A 543 3.62 39.21 -31.28
CA THR A 543 4.61 38.96 -30.23
C THR A 543 4.90 40.21 -29.40
N PHE A 544 5.36 40.03 -28.16
CA PHE A 544 5.76 41.11 -27.25
C PHE A 544 4.65 42.15 -26.96
N ASN A 545 3.37 41.76 -27.03
CA ASN A 545 2.27 42.68 -26.71
C ASN A 545 1.89 42.61 -25.22
N VAL A 546 1.66 43.76 -24.60
CA VAL A 546 1.11 43.89 -23.25
C VAL A 546 -0.27 44.50 -23.34
N ALA A 547 -1.28 43.85 -22.78
CA ALA A 547 -2.68 44.24 -22.79
C ALA A 547 -3.28 44.07 -21.40
N VAL A 548 -3.67 45.16 -20.75
CA VAL A 548 -4.35 45.16 -19.45
C VAL A 548 -5.67 45.92 -19.61
N GLY A 549 -6.77 45.17 -19.72
CA GLY A 549 -8.14 45.71 -19.87
C GLY A 549 -8.57 46.12 -21.30
N GLY A 550 -7.72 45.95 -22.32
CA GLY A 550 -8.07 46.24 -23.72
C GLY A 550 -6.97 45.82 -24.71
N LEU A 551 -7.30 45.81 -26.02
CA LEU A 551 -6.56 45.32 -27.21
C LEU A 551 -7.12 44.00 -27.78
N ASP A 552 -8.40 43.98 -28.16
CA ASP A 552 -9.08 42.72 -28.52
C ASP A 552 -8.92 42.33 -30.00
N LYS A 553 -8.61 43.30 -30.87
CA LYS A 553 -8.58 43.13 -32.33
C LYS A 553 -7.19 42.92 -32.94
N ASN A 554 -6.12 43.00 -32.14
CA ASN A 554 -4.77 42.79 -32.65
C ASN A 554 -4.64 41.33 -33.13
N THR A 555 -4.14 41.14 -34.35
CA THR A 555 -3.96 39.81 -34.96
C THR A 555 -2.48 39.48 -35.14
N MET A 556 -1.71 40.42 -35.67
CA MET A 556 -0.29 40.25 -36.01
C MET A 556 0.62 41.39 -35.54
N GLY A 557 0.08 42.45 -34.93
CA GLY A 557 0.91 43.57 -34.47
C GLY A 557 1.84 43.14 -33.34
N GLU A 558 3.02 43.72 -33.27
CA GLU A 558 4.06 43.35 -32.30
C GLU A 558 4.45 44.53 -31.41
N ARG A 559 4.99 44.24 -30.21
CA ARG A 559 5.56 45.24 -29.29
C ARG A 559 4.59 46.36 -28.92
N ASN A 560 3.29 46.07 -28.83
CA ASN A 560 2.29 47.04 -28.39
C ASN A 560 2.09 47.00 -26.87
N ILE A 561 1.92 48.16 -26.24
CA ILE A 561 1.52 48.28 -24.83
C ILE A 561 0.15 48.94 -24.78
N SER A 562 -0.87 48.23 -24.30
CA SER A 562 -2.25 48.68 -24.13
C SER A 562 -2.62 48.54 -22.65
N ILE A 563 -2.85 49.67 -21.97
CA ILE A 563 -3.26 49.67 -20.57
C ILE A 563 -4.45 50.60 -20.41
N GLY A 564 -5.61 50.04 -20.07
CA GLY A 564 -6.86 50.76 -19.91
C GLY A 564 -7.96 50.29 -20.86
N HIS A 565 -9.21 50.63 -20.53
CA HIS A 565 -10.37 50.24 -21.31
C HIS A 565 -10.28 50.81 -22.74
N ALA A 566 -10.37 49.92 -23.74
CA ALA A 566 -10.31 50.26 -25.16
C ALA A 566 -9.04 51.02 -25.60
N ALA A 567 -7.95 50.98 -24.83
CA ALA A 567 -6.66 51.41 -25.37
C ALA A 567 -6.29 50.54 -26.59
N LEU A 568 -5.83 51.16 -27.68
CA LEU A 568 -5.50 50.49 -28.95
C LEU A 568 -6.61 49.56 -29.50
N GLY A 569 -7.88 49.82 -29.17
CA GLY A 569 -8.98 48.87 -29.40
C GLY A 569 -9.27 48.49 -30.86
N SER A 570 -8.83 49.30 -31.83
CA SER A 570 -8.93 49.01 -33.27
C SER A 570 -7.64 48.57 -33.92
N ASN A 571 -6.52 48.47 -33.17
CA ASN A 571 -5.25 48.03 -33.72
C ASN A 571 -5.31 46.57 -34.16
N THR A 572 -5.01 46.32 -35.43
CA THR A 572 -5.01 44.98 -36.03
C THR A 572 -3.60 44.49 -36.31
N THR A 573 -2.81 45.27 -37.05
CA THR A 573 -1.45 44.90 -37.48
C THR A 573 -0.37 45.93 -37.12
N GLY A 574 -0.73 47.10 -36.61
CA GLY A 574 0.21 48.14 -36.19
C GLY A 574 1.10 47.67 -35.05
N GLY A 575 2.41 47.89 -35.18
CA GLY A 575 3.43 47.47 -34.21
C GLY A 575 4.12 48.64 -33.52
N GLY A 576 4.64 48.40 -32.31
CA GLY A 576 5.40 49.38 -31.53
C GLY A 576 4.55 50.52 -30.96
N ASN A 577 3.25 50.32 -30.75
CA ASN A 577 2.37 51.35 -30.23
C ASN A 577 2.23 51.26 -28.70
N ILE A 578 2.29 52.38 -28.00
CA ILE A 578 2.02 52.51 -26.56
C ILE A 578 0.72 53.30 -26.43
N GLY A 579 -0.32 52.69 -25.86
CA GLY A 579 -1.59 53.31 -25.49
C GLY A 579 -1.85 53.08 -24.00
N ILE A 580 -1.71 54.13 -23.19
CA ILE A 580 -1.93 54.07 -21.74
C ILE A 580 -2.99 55.09 -21.36
N GLY A 581 -4.14 54.60 -20.90
CA GLY A 581 -5.33 55.40 -20.58
C GLY A 581 -6.54 54.97 -21.41
N PRO A 582 -7.77 55.24 -20.95
CA PRO A 582 -8.96 54.87 -21.71
C PRO A 582 -8.99 55.55 -23.08
N TYR A 583 -9.30 54.77 -24.11
CA TYR A 583 -9.35 55.22 -25.51
C TYR A 583 -8.05 55.83 -26.07
N ALA A 584 -6.90 55.63 -25.41
CA ALA A 584 -5.61 56.04 -25.94
C ALA A 584 -5.32 55.27 -27.24
N ALA A 585 -5.01 55.99 -28.32
CA ALA A 585 -4.73 55.45 -29.65
C ALA A 585 -5.80 54.46 -30.18
N TYR A 586 -7.07 54.65 -29.79
CA TYR A 586 -8.15 53.67 -30.05
C TYR A 586 -8.33 53.29 -31.53
N ASN A 587 -8.11 54.22 -32.46
CA ASN A 587 -8.31 54.03 -33.90
C ASN A 587 -7.01 53.83 -34.70
N VAL A 588 -5.88 53.56 -34.04
CA VAL A 588 -4.63 53.19 -34.73
C VAL A 588 -4.78 51.77 -35.29
N GLU A 589 -5.35 51.64 -36.49
CA GLU A 589 -5.67 50.32 -37.10
C GLU A 589 -4.44 49.57 -37.61
N THR A 590 -3.55 50.28 -38.32
CA THR A 590 -2.32 49.74 -38.95
C THR A 590 -1.08 50.60 -38.71
N GLY A 591 -1.24 51.82 -38.19
CA GLY A 591 -0.13 52.73 -37.87
C GLY A 591 0.77 52.17 -36.77
N GLY A 592 2.07 52.45 -36.85
CA GLY A 592 3.08 51.88 -35.94
C GLY A 592 3.96 52.94 -35.28
N GLY A 593 4.61 52.57 -34.18
CA GLY A 593 5.57 53.44 -33.47
C GLY A 593 4.94 54.63 -32.76
N ASN A 594 3.65 54.56 -32.41
CA ASN A 594 2.96 55.65 -31.75
C ASN A 594 3.05 55.56 -30.22
N THR A 595 3.20 56.68 -29.52
CA THR A 595 3.11 56.77 -28.05
C THR A 595 1.93 57.65 -27.67
N ALA A 596 0.95 57.12 -26.94
CA ALA A 596 -0.26 57.80 -26.50
C ALA A 596 -0.46 57.54 -25.01
N ILE A 597 -0.32 58.56 -24.19
CA ILE A 597 -0.44 58.47 -22.73
C ILE A 597 -1.44 59.52 -22.24
N GLY A 598 -2.60 59.08 -21.76
CA GLY A 598 -3.71 59.90 -21.30
C GLY A 598 -5.06 59.47 -21.88
N HIS A 599 -6.16 59.90 -21.26
CA HIS A 599 -7.51 59.68 -21.78
C HIS A 599 -7.65 60.31 -23.17
N GLU A 600 -8.02 59.51 -24.18
CA GLU A 600 -8.18 59.91 -25.59
C GLU A 600 -6.92 60.53 -26.23
N ALA A 601 -5.73 60.28 -25.69
CA ALA A 601 -4.49 60.67 -26.36
C ALA A 601 -4.36 59.95 -27.71
N LEU A 602 -4.02 60.67 -28.77
CA LEU A 602 -3.88 60.14 -30.14
C LEU A 602 -5.14 59.43 -30.68
N ASN A 603 -6.32 59.76 -30.16
CA ASN A 603 -7.55 59.15 -30.66
C ASN A 603 -7.82 59.58 -32.12
N TRP A 604 -8.43 58.70 -32.92
CA TRP A 604 -8.72 58.90 -34.35
C TRP A 604 -7.54 59.08 -35.31
N ASN A 605 -6.30 59.14 -34.83
CA ASN A 605 -5.14 59.20 -35.70
C ASN A 605 -4.77 57.79 -36.22
N ARG A 606 -4.63 57.66 -37.54
CA ARG A 606 -4.23 56.41 -38.22
C ARG A 606 -2.78 56.40 -38.71
N GLY A 607 -2.02 57.44 -38.37
CA GLY A 607 -0.63 57.60 -38.78
C GLY A 607 0.36 56.84 -37.89
N SER A 608 1.64 57.10 -38.12
CA SER A 608 2.77 56.38 -37.52
C SER A 608 3.79 57.36 -36.93
N SER A 609 4.56 56.88 -35.97
CA SER A 609 5.65 57.62 -35.33
C SER A 609 5.20 58.89 -34.59
N ASN A 610 3.99 58.90 -34.04
CA ASN A 610 3.47 60.05 -33.30
C ASN A 610 3.65 59.89 -31.79
N THR A 611 3.84 60.99 -31.07
CA THR A 611 3.85 61.04 -29.61
C THR A 611 2.76 61.97 -29.11
N ALA A 612 1.88 61.50 -28.24
CA ALA A 612 0.81 62.26 -27.61
C ALA A 612 0.82 61.99 -26.10
N ILE A 613 1.15 62.99 -25.29
CA ILE A 613 1.21 62.86 -23.84
C ILE A 613 0.31 63.93 -23.21
N GLY A 614 -0.78 63.50 -22.57
CA GLY A 614 -1.80 64.37 -21.97
C GLY A 614 -3.22 63.93 -22.36
N SER A 615 -4.20 64.24 -21.51
CA SER A 615 -5.61 63.95 -21.84
C SER A 615 -6.06 64.80 -23.05
N GLY A 616 -6.63 64.14 -24.06
CA GLY A 616 -7.07 64.76 -25.31
C GLY A 616 -5.93 65.28 -26.20
N ALA A 617 -4.67 64.96 -25.88
CA ALA A 617 -3.53 65.32 -26.71
C ALA A 617 -3.63 64.61 -28.06
N PHE A 618 -3.55 65.38 -29.15
CA PHE A 618 -3.55 64.91 -30.52
C PHE A 618 -4.79 64.07 -30.90
N ASN A 619 -5.97 64.52 -30.47
CA ASN A 619 -7.23 63.92 -30.88
C ASN A 619 -7.70 64.58 -32.19
N ASP A 620 -7.33 63.98 -33.32
CA ASP A 620 -7.50 64.55 -34.66
C ASP A 620 -8.93 64.40 -35.22
N GLN A 621 -9.85 63.76 -34.50
CA GLN A 621 -11.25 63.51 -34.93
C GLN A 621 -11.38 62.90 -36.35
N GLY A 622 -10.31 62.30 -36.88
CA GLY A 622 -10.28 61.60 -38.17
C GLY A 622 -9.99 62.50 -39.38
N LEU A 623 -9.40 63.68 -39.20
CA LEU A 623 -9.20 64.64 -40.27
C LEU A 623 -8.02 64.32 -41.21
N ASN A 624 -6.90 63.72 -40.75
CA ASN A 624 -5.83 63.18 -41.63
C ASN A 624 -4.85 62.22 -40.91
N PRO A 625 -4.27 61.20 -41.59
CA PRO A 625 -3.24 60.35 -41.00
C PRO A 625 -1.89 61.08 -40.88
N VAL A 626 -1.74 61.89 -39.83
CA VAL A 626 -0.52 62.65 -39.54
C VAL A 626 0.60 61.72 -39.05
N ARG A 627 1.86 61.98 -39.43
CA ARG A 627 3.02 61.17 -39.05
C ARG A 627 4.14 62.00 -38.42
N ASN A 628 5.05 61.33 -37.72
CA ASN A 628 6.28 61.92 -37.15
C ASN A 628 6.01 63.20 -36.34
N SER A 629 4.93 63.21 -35.55
CA SER A 629 4.44 64.41 -34.89
C SER A 629 4.33 64.22 -33.38
N THR A 630 4.61 65.27 -32.61
CA THR A 630 4.62 65.19 -31.14
C THR A 630 3.72 66.25 -30.51
N ALA A 631 2.73 65.85 -29.72
CA ALA A 631 1.87 66.71 -28.93
C ALA A 631 2.06 66.40 -27.43
N ILE A 632 2.50 67.38 -26.65
CA ILE A 632 2.70 67.21 -25.20
C ILE A 632 1.91 68.29 -24.46
N GLY A 633 0.91 67.87 -23.67
CA GLY A 633 0.03 68.74 -22.88
C GLY A 633 -1.46 68.40 -23.03
N HIS A 634 -2.28 68.80 -22.06
CA HIS A 634 -3.74 68.61 -22.14
C HIS A 634 -4.32 69.35 -23.35
N GLY A 635 -4.98 68.61 -24.24
CA GLY A 635 -5.59 69.16 -25.45
C GLY A 635 -4.62 69.71 -26.49
N ALA A 636 -3.31 69.43 -26.39
CA ALA A 636 -2.34 69.84 -27.40
C ALA A 636 -2.68 69.21 -28.75
N GLN A 637 -2.86 70.01 -29.81
CA GLN A 637 -3.21 69.51 -31.15
C GLN A 637 -2.10 69.75 -32.15
N VAL A 638 -1.79 68.74 -32.95
CA VAL A 638 -0.91 68.84 -34.12
C VAL A 638 -1.80 68.84 -35.36
N THR A 639 -1.47 69.67 -36.35
CA THR A 639 -2.30 69.92 -37.54
C THR A 639 -1.71 69.34 -38.83
N MET A 640 -0.41 69.03 -38.86
CA MET A 640 0.28 68.47 -40.02
C MET A 640 1.40 67.50 -39.61
N SER A 641 1.95 66.75 -40.58
CA SER A 641 3.08 65.86 -40.31
C SER A 641 4.36 66.64 -40.01
N ASP A 642 5.29 66.01 -39.30
CA ASP A 642 6.58 66.57 -38.91
C ASP A 642 6.46 67.80 -37.98
N GLU A 643 5.37 67.90 -37.23
CA GLU A 643 5.09 69.01 -36.32
C GLU A 643 5.22 68.59 -34.84
N MET A 644 5.84 69.45 -34.04
CA MET A 644 5.92 69.31 -32.58
C MET A 644 5.19 70.47 -31.89
N ARG A 645 4.20 70.14 -31.04
CA ARG A 645 3.41 71.07 -30.23
C ARG A 645 3.59 70.79 -28.74
N PHE A 646 3.88 71.85 -27.98
CA PHE A 646 3.88 71.82 -26.52
C PHE A 646 2.75 72.72 -26.00
N GLY A 647 1.82 72.14 -25.24
CA GLY A 647 0.69 72.87 -24.68
C GLY A 647 -0.48 73.11 -25.62
N ASN A 648 -1.42 73.91 -25.14
CA ASN A 648 -2.59 74.38 -25.89
C ASN A 648 -2.61 75.92 -25.91
N GLU A 649 -3.67 76.52 -26.45
CA GLU A 649 -3.84 77.99 -26.54
C GLU A 649 -3.72 78.73 -25.19
N SER A 650 -3.90 78.03 -24.06
CA SER A 650 -3.78 78.61 -22.71
C SER A 650 -2.35 78.57 -22.14
N VAL A 651 -1.40 77.90 -22.81
CA VAL A 651 0.00 77.82 -22.34
C VAL A 651 0.73 79.13 -22.62
N ARG A 652 1.24 79.78 -21.55
CA ARG A 652 1.85 81.12 -21.61
C ARG A 652 3.35 81.13 -21.87
N LYS A 653 4.06 80.03 -21.58
CA LYS A 653 5.52 79.94 -21.72
C LYS A 653 5.94 78.51 -22.04
N ILE A 654 6.78 78.36 -23.06
CA ILE A 654 7.52 77.13 -23.41
C ILE A 654 9.00 77.48 -23.31
N GLY A 655 9.81 76.68 -22.62
CA GLY A 655 11.22 76.99 -22.36
C GLY A 655 12.13 75.78 -22.41
N GLY A 656 13.42 76.02 -22.65
CA GLY A 656 14.49 75.03 -22.58
C GLY A 656 15.66 75.56 -21.75
N GLN A 657 16.54 74.66 -21.27
CA GLN A 657 17.74 75.04 -20.52
C GLN A 657 18.83 75.68 -21.41
N VAL A 658 18.80 75.40 -22.71
CA VAL A 658 19.68 75.96 -23.73
C VAL A 658 18.83 76.58 -24.86
N ASN A 659 19.45 77.43 -25.67
CA ASN A 659 18.79 78.00 -26.84
C ASN A 659 18.45 76.93 -27.88
N TRP A 660 17.38 77.14 -28.64
CA TRP A 660 16.99 76.27 -29.75
C TRP A 660 17.93 76.48 -30.94
N SER A 661 18.41 75.40 -31.55
CA SER A 661 19.21 75.41 -32.77
C SER A 661 18.36 75.07 -33.99
N ALA A 662 18.53 75.80 -35.10
CA ALA A 662 17.89 75.49 -36.39
C ALA A 662 18.90 74.88 -37.37
N VAL A 663 18.45 73.97 -38.24
CA VAL A 663 19.30 73.35 -39.28
C VAL A 663 19.52 74.35 -40.41
N ALA A 664 20.78 74.68 -40.71
CA ALA A 664 21.17 75.61 -41.77
C ALA A 664 22.35 75.08 -42.63
N ASP A 665 22.37 73.77 -42.88
CA ASP A 665 23.41 73.11 -43.70
C ASP A 665 23.20 73.39 -45.20
N SER A 666 24.27 73.70 -45.94
CA SER A 666 24.18 74.06 -47.37
C SER A 666 23.63 72.94 -48.26
N ARG A 667 23.66 71.67 -47.81
CA ARG A 667 23.12 70.52 -48.56
C ARG A 667 21.59 70.44 -48.55
N VAL A 668 20.95 71.07 -47.55
CA VAL A 668 19.48 71.12 -47.45
C VAL A 668 18.90 72.45 -47.94
N GLN A 669 19.77 73.37 -48.39
CA GLN A 669 19.36 74.65 -48.96
C GLN A 669 19.26 74.53 -50.48
N SER A 670 18.05 74.69 -51.03
CA SER A 670 17.82 74.72 -52.48
C SER A 670 17.79 76.15 -53.00
N ASN A 671 18.57 76.44 -54.04
CA ASN A 671 18.58 77.71 -54.77
C ASN A 671 18.81 78.97 -53.87
N PRO A 672 19.90 79.03 -53.09
CA PRO A 672 20.18 80.21 -52.25
C PRO A 672 20.32 81.46 -53.12
N GLN A 673 19.62 82.53 -52.76
CA GLN A 673 19.66 83.83 -53.42
C GLN A 673 20.27 84.88 -52.48
N GLU A 674 21.08 85.79 -53.01
CA GLU A 674 21.71 86.87 -52.23
C GLU A 674 20.82 88.14 -52.16
N ASN A 675 19.51 87.96 -52.01
CA ASN A 675 18.51 89.03 -52.11
C ASN A 675 17.90 89.43 -50.76
N VAL A 676 18.52 89.06 -49.63
CA VAL A 676 18.07 89.51 -48.31
C VAL A 676 18.18 91.03 -48.22
N PRO A 677 17.10 91.77 -47.93
CA PRO A 677 17.18 93.22 -47.76
C PRO A 677 17.79 93.57 -46.40
N GLY A 678 18.91 94.28 -46.39
CA GLY A 678 19.56 94.73 -45.16
C GLY A 678 18.97 96.03 -44.62
N LEU A 679 19.61 97.15 -44.95
CA LEU A 679 19.31 98.47 -44.40
C LEU A 679 17.89 98.94 -44.77
N ALA A 680 17.44 98.61 -45.98
CA ALA A 680 16.08 98.90 -46.44
C ALA A 680 14.99 98.28 -45.55
N PHE A 681 15.23 97.13 -44.93
CA PHE A 681 14.30 96.49 -44.02
C PHE A 681 14.49 96.97 -42.58
N ILE A 682 15.71 96.87 -42.05
CA ILE A 682 15.99 97.14 -40.62
C ILE A 682 15.66 98.58 -40.21
N THR A 683 15.88 99.56 -41.09
CA THR A 683 15.58 100.98 -40.79
C THR A 683 14.09 101.30 -40.69
N ARG A 684 13.22 100.41 -41.17
CA ARG A 684 11.77 100.53 -41.04
C ARG A 684 11.22 99.91 -39.75
N LEU A 685 12.03 99.12 -39.05
CA LEU A 685 11.61 98.46 -37.81
C LEU A 685 11.63 99.42 -36.63
N ARG A 686 10.62 99.35 -35.78
CA ARG A 686 10.50 100.18 -34.57
C ARG A 686 10.63 99.33 -33.30
N PRO A 687 11.78 99.36 -32.61
CA PRO A 687 11.92 98.71 -31.31
C PRO A 687 11.02 99.40 -30.28
N ILE A 688 10.26 98.62 -29.52
CA ILE A 688 9.37 99.08 -28.46
C ILE A 688 9.65 98.35 -27.14
N THR A 689 9.28 98.98 -26.03
CA THR A 689 9.22 98.33 -24.72
C THR A 689 7.75 98.24 -24.30
N PHE A 690 7.30 97.05 -23.90
CA PHE A 690 5.90 96.79 -23.58
C PHE A 690 5.77 95.94 -22.31
N GLN A 691 4.65 96.12 -21.61
CA GLN A 691 4.36 95.38 -20.38
C GLN A 691 3.58 94.11 -20.71
N THR A 692 4.09 92.97 -20.25
CA THR A 692 3.33 91.72 -20.21
C THR A 692 3.03 91.34 -18.75
N PHE A 693 2.25 90.29 -18.54
CA PHE A 693 1.95 89.77 -17.20
C PHE A 693 3.21 89.29 -16.44
N ASP A 694 4.30 89.01 -17.14
CA ASP A 694 5.56 88.53 -16.55
C ASP A 694 6.61 89.65 -16.35
N GLY A 695 6.27 90.90 -16.72
CA GLY A 695 7.13 92.07 -16.54
C GLY A 695 7.28 92.94 -17.80
N VAL A 696 8.26 93.84 -17.75
CA VAL A 696 8.61 94.74 -18.86
C VAL A 696 9.51 93.99 -19.85
N ASN A 697 9.10 93.95 -21.13
CA ASN A 697 9.83 93.30 -22.21
C ASN A 697 10.17 94.29 -23.32
N THR A 698 11.29 94.08 -24.01
CA THR A 698 11.71 94.89 -25.17
C THR A 698 11.68 94.03 -26.42
N GLY A 699 11.14 94.54 -27.51
CA GLY A 699 10.97 93.79 -28.75
C GLY A 699 10.30 94.60 -29.86
N PHE A 700 9.64 93.91 -30.78
CA PHE A 700 8.89 94.49 -31.90
C PHE A 700 7.42 94.04 -31.84
N ALA A 701 6.50 94.88 -32.30
CA ALA A 701 5.12 94.46 -32.54
C ALA A 701 5.07 93.67 -33.86
N ALA A 702 4.53 92.46 -33.84
CA ALA A 702 4.56 91.54 -34.99
C ALA A 702 3.89 92.13 -36.24
N GLN A 703 2.79 92.85 -36.05
CA GLN A 703 2.04 93.51 -37.13
C GLN A 703 2.87 94.62 -37.79
N GLU A 704 3.61 95.41 -37.01
CA GLU A 704 4.48 96.47 -37.55
C GLU A 704 5.66 95.89 -38.34
N VAL A 705 6.19 94.74 -37.92
CA VAL A 705 7.23 94.02 -38.67
C VAL A 705 6.68 93.53 -40.02
N LEU A 706 5.45 93.00 -40.03
CA LEU A 706 4.78 92.57 -41.27
C LEU A 706 4.54 93.73 -42.23
N GLU A 707 4.05 94.86 -41.74
CA GLU A 707 3.90 96.07 -42.55
C GLU A 707 5.24 96.54 -43.12
N ALA A 708 6.30 96.56 -42.31
CA ALA A 708 7.63 96.96 -42.75
C ALA A 708 8.21 96.01 -43.82
N ALA A 709 7.96 94.71 -43.70
CA ALA A 709 8.39 93.69 -44.66
C ALA A 709 7.63 93.83 -45.99
N ASN A 710 6.29 93.95 -45.92
CA ASN A 710 5.42 94.13 -47.09
C ASN A 710 5.74 95.42 -47.87
N ALA A 711 6.09 96.51 -47.19
CA ALA A 711 6.40 97.80 -47.82
C ALA A 711 7.60 97.75 -48.78
N ILE A 712 8.47 96.75 -48.66
CA ILE A 712 9.63 96.56 -49.54
C ILE A 712 9.54 95.26 -50.36
N GLY A 713 8.38 94.59 -50.33
CA GLY A 713 8.17 93.30 -51.00
C GLY A 713 9.05 92.19 -50.42
N TYR A 714 9.43 92.28 -49.14
CA TYR A 714 10.22 91.25 -48.47
C TYR A 714 9.29 90.25 -47.80
N ASP A 715 9.30 89.01 -48.27
CA ASP A 715 8.63 87.91 -47.60
C ASP A 715 9.50 87.45 -46.41
N PHE A 716 9.25 88.05 -45.24
CA PHE A 716 10.09 87.82 -44.06
C PHE A 716 9.61 86.61 -43.27
N SER A 717 10.42 85.54 -43.32
CA SER A 717 10.11 84.25 -42.71
C SER A 717 9.94 84.26 -41.20
N ALA A 718 10.30 85.34 -40.48
CA ALA A 718 10.25 85.36 -39.02
C ALA A 718 8.84 85.61 -38.45
N ILE A 719 7.89 86.03 -39.29
CA ILE A 719 6.54 86.38 -38.88
C ILE A 719 5.68 85.13 -39.04
N ASP A 720 5.07 84.70 -37.94
CA ASP A 720 4.05 83.64 -37.99
C ASP A 720 2.66 84.29 -37.88
N GLN A 721 1.86 84.09 -38.92
CA GLN A 721 0.51 84.64 -39.03
C GLN A 721 -0.52 83.51 -39.00
N PRO A 722 -1.67 83.70 -38.32
CA PRO A 722 -2.77 82.73 -38.37
C PRO A 722 -3.26 82.54 -39.81
N SER A 723 -3.55 81.28 -40.20
CA SER A 723 -4.02 80.95 -41.55
C SER A 723 -5.44 81.45 -41.86
N ILE A 724 -6.22 81.77 -40.83
CA ILE A 724 -7.54 82.40 -40.89
C ILE A 724 -7.63 83.33 -39.68
N GLU A 725 -7.79 84.64 -39.86
CA GLU A 725 -7.96 85.57 -38.73
C GLU A 725 -9.29 85.33 -38.00
N ARG A 726 -9.21 84.85 -36.76
CA ARG A 726 -10.34 84.76 -35.81
C ARG A 726 -10.11 85.68 -34.62
N LEU A 727 -11.21 86.06 -33.97
CA LEU A 727 -11.19 86.90 -32.78
C LEU A 727 -10.43 86.16 -31.65
N GLY A 728 -9.20 86.60 -31.35
CA GLY A 728 -8.34 86.00 -30.33
C GLY A 728 -7.03 85.42 -30.85
N ASP A 729 -6.84 85.33 -32.17
CA ASP A 729 -5.58 84.84 -32.74
C ASP A 729 -4.44 85.84 -32.53
N MET A 730 -3.23 85.32 -32.32
CA MET A 730 -2.05 86.12 -32.02
C MET A 730 -0.98 85.92 -33.10
N TYR A 731 -0.38 87.02 -33.53
CA TYR A 731 0.84 87.00 -34.34
C TYR A 731 2.04 86.68 -33.46
N SER A 732 3.03 85.96 -33.99
CA SER A 732 4.28 85.71 -33.27
C SER A 732 5.52 86.02 -34.12
N LEU A 733 6.63 86.30 -33.44
CA LEU A 733 7.91 86.67 -34.06
C LEU A 733 9.03 85.72 -33.64
N ARG A 734 9.79 85.24 -34.64
CA ARG A 734 11.04 84.50 -34.45
C ARG A 734 12.22 85.46 -34.42
N TYR A 735 12.51 86.03 -33.25
CA TYR A 735 13.56 87.05 -33.07
C TYR A 735 14.96 86.66 -33.60
N ALA A 736 15.31 85.37 -33.60
CA ALA A 736 16.59 84.91 -34.13
C ALA A 736 16.76 85.17 -35.64
N GLU A 737 15.68 85.22 -36.40
CA GLU A 737 15.74 85.41 -37.87
C GLU A 737 16.07 86.85 -38.26
N PHE A 738 15.87 87.82 -37.35
CA PHE A 738 16.28 89.21 -37.57
C PHE A 738 17.81 89.38 -37.67
N VAL A 739 18.58 88.40 -37.18
CA VAL A 739 20.04 88.42 -37.26
C VAL A 739 20.52 88.48 -38.71
N VAL A 740 19.86 87.79 -39.65
CA VAL A 740 20.32 87.72 -41.05
C VAL A 740 20.16 89.07 -41.77
N PRO A 741 18.99 89.75 -41.75
CA PRO A 741 18.88 91.10 -42.28
C PRO A 741 19.76 92.13 -41.54
N LEU A 742 19.97 91.96 -40.22
CA LEU A 742 20.91 92.81 -39.46
C LEU A 742 22.36 92.67 -39.97
N VAL A 743 22.82 91.44 -40.22
CA VAL A 743 24.16 91.19 -40.80
C VAL A 743 24.28 91.82 -42.17
N LYS A 744 23.26 91.68 -43.03
CA LYS A 744 23.26 92.30 -44.36
C LYS A 744 23.24 93.84 -44.28
N ALA A 745 22.45 94.41 -43.37
CA ALA A 745 22.42 95.85 -43.13
C ALA A 745 23.79 96.38 -42.68
N LEU A 746 24.50 95.65 -41.82
CA LEU A 746 25.86 95.98 -41.41
C LEU A 746 26.84 95.90 -42.58
N GLN A 747 26.75 94.89 -43.44
CA GLN A 747 27.59 94.78 -44.65
C GLN A 747 27.34 95.95 -45.62
N GLU A 748 26.08 96.29 -45.88
CA GLU A 748 25.69 97.43 -46.72
C GLU A 748 26.18 98.76 -46.12
N GLN A 749 26.04 98.93 -44.80
CA GLN A 749 26.52 100.10 -44.10
C GLN A 749 28.06 100.20 -44.15
N GLN A 750 28.78 99.08 -44.00
CA GLN A 750 30.24 99.06 -44.13
C GLN A 750 30.68 99.44 -45.55
N ALA A 751 30.01 98.96 -46.59
CA ALA A 751 30.31 99.35 -47.97
C ALA A 751 30.10 100.86 -48.21
N ILE A 752 29.06 101.45 -47.60
CA ILE A 752 28.86 102.91 -47.61
C ILE A 752 30.01 103.62 -46.89
N ILE A 753 30.44 103.13 -45.72
CA ILE A 753 31.56 103.70 -44.96
C ILE A 753 32.87 103.60 -45.76
N ASP A 754 33.16 102.47 -46.40
CA ASP A 754 34.36 102.27 -47.21
C ASP A 754 34.36 103.22 -48.42
N ASN A 755 33.21 103.38 -49.09
CA ASN A 755 33.04 104.33 -50.19
C ASN A 755 33.25 105.79 -49.72
N LEU A 756 32.67 106.15 -48.57
CA LEU A 756 32.87 107.46 -47.96
C LEU A 756 34.34 107.68 -47.60
N THR A 757 35.02 106.66 -47.06
CA THR A 757 36.45 106.71 -46.70
C THR A 757 37.33 106.86 -47.95
N GLN A 758 37.05 106.12 -49.03
CA GLN A 758 37.75 106.29 -50.31
C GLN A 758 37.53 107.69 -50.91
N ARG A 759 36.30 108.23 -50.81
CA ARG A 759 36.02 109.61 -51.23
C ARG A 759 36.79 110.63 -50.40
N ILE A 760 36.87 110.43 -49.08
CA ILE A 760 37.66 111.28 -48.18
C ILE A 760 39.15 111.19 -48.56
N GLN A 761 39.71 110.00 -48.75
CA GLN A 761 41.11 109.83 -49.18
C GLN A 761 41.39 110.45 -50.56
N ALA A 762 40.45 110.33 -51.51
CA ALA A 762 40.57 110.98 -52.82
C ALA A 762 40.51 112.52 -52.72
N LEU A 763 39.68 113.04 -51.83
CA LEU A 763 39.61 114.47 -51.52
C LEU A 763 40.90 114.96 -50.83
N GLU A 764 41.44 114.20 -49.87
CA GLU A 764 42.70 114.50 -49.18
C GLU A 764 43.91 114.46 -50.13
N ALA A 765 43.99 113.46 -51.03
CA ALA A 765 45.01 113.38 -52.08
C ALA A 765 44.91 114.53 -53.09
N GLY A 766 43.68 114.98 -53.42
CA GLY A 766 43.44 116.17 -54.23
C GLY A 766 43.86 117.47 -53.53
N THR A 767 43.80 117.52 -52.21
CA THR A 767 44.18 118.68 -51.40
C THR A 767 45.70 118.75 -51.22
N GLN A 768 46.40 117.62 -51.08
CA GLN A 768 47.88 117.58 -51.05
C GLN A 768 48.50 118.00 -52.40
N ARG A 769 47.87 117.67 -53.54
CA ARG A 769 48.30 118.16 -54.87
C ARG A 769 48.11 119.67 -55.06
N LYS A 770 47.15 120.28 -54.36
CA LYS A 770 46.94 121.74 -54.38
C LYS A 770 47.88 122.52 -53.44
N ASN A 771 48.47 121.86 -52.44
CA ASN A 771 49.41 122.48 -51.50
C ASN A 771 50.90 122.28 -51.88
N SER A 772 51.18 121.60 -53.00
CA SER A 772 52.55 121.33 -53.51
C SER A 772 52.82 121.96 -54.89
N GLN A 773 51.93 122.83 -55.36
CA GLN A 773 52.17 123.86 -56.38
C GLN A 773 52.06 125.22 -55.71
#